data_AF-A0A2A2E4A4-F1
#
_entry.id   AF-A0A2A2E4A4-F1
#
_cell.length_a   1.000
_cell.length_b   1.000
_cell.length_c   1.000
_cell.angle_alpha   90.00
_cell.angle_beta   90.00
_cell.angle_gamma   90.00
#
_symmetry.space_group_name_H-M   'P 1'
#
loop_
_entity.id
_entity.type
_entity.pdbx_description
1 polymer ?
#
loop_
_entity_poly.entity_id
_entity_poly.type
_entity_poly.pdbx_seq_one_letter_code
_entity_poly.pdbx_strand_id
1 'polypeptide(L)'
;LVAEQDPLGAVTEYRYDEVGRLVALIPPQDEPTAYEYRNGFLHARYRGEAVWTYRRNAQGDVTEAVDPDGQVIHYHYDAQGRLLSIRYPDTSRHVFVWNALGQLLEETLPDGGQRRFSYDALGRRIIRQDEHGAVTRYQWDAVGRLIQTTLPTGATRGFSYNAYGQITAERDELGRVTRYEYADDLHLVSRRINPDGTQLQYRYDNAQLLLTDIENEAGEHYRLDYTPGGLIRQETGFDGQRTAYAYDLNGHLLEKTEFGDDGSQLITAYERDSAGRLLVKTLPDGIQVEYRYDSLGRLVSVDDGHDHPLEFEYDKQDRLITEHQGWGTLRYGYDACGQLNRLRLPDGSKLDYHHAKGGALTAIDLNGARLTSHTFLAGREQNRQQGLLLSEYAYDDQGRLKAHAVSQQQKNLYRRDYAYSLNGNLDHIADTRHGQRNYQYDPLNRLTRVRHTRDQPPESFAHDPAGNLLMQDRPGAATIKGNRLLMQGDRHYDYDAFGNLIRERRGTGQKLVTEYRYDGQHRLVGVTTPNGCTATYRYDAFGRRITKTVDGHTTEFFWQGDNLIAESSREHYRSYVYEPGSFRPLAMLDGKGPKKACPFYYQLDHLGTPQELTDFGGEIVWSAQYNAYGKVTRLAFGGGEQLDQPLRFQGQYFDAESGLHYNRHRYYDPQVGRYLTPDPIKLAGGLNQYQYTPNPTGWVDPLGLSGNCPPPNKPGCQAPDDTTGVKVDEGEPKALSAWTHFPSDPHELTGVLGVDPVISATKHGTLRLLWEPNSNTRIRFESHPGDSGPHNPRHHGEHFHIEVKPHLLSWGQAKKHKEITKVKPKNYKLGDGSGFTSGEKHPGT
;
A
#
# COMPACT_ATOMS: atom_id res chain seq x y z
N LEU A 1 -8.71 -31.57 13.55
CA LEU A 1 -8.84 -31.61 12.07
C LEU A 1 -7.62 -32.37 11.57
N VAL A 2 -7.75 -33.49 10.86
CA VAL A 2 -6.58 -34.29 10.39
C VAL A 2 -6.34 -34.18 8.89
N ALA A 3 -7.36 -33.74 8.16
CA ALA A 3 -7.28 -33.34 6.77
C ALA A 3 -8.37 -32.31 6.51
N GLU A 4 -8.10 -31.39 5.60
CA GLU A 4 -9.06 -30.49 5.00
C GLU A 4 -9.11 -30.80 3.50
N GLN A 5 -10.32 -30.94 2.97
CA GLN A 5 -10.53 -31.13 1.55
C GLN A 5 -11.29 -29.93 1.01
N ASP A 6 -10.72 -29.29 0.00
CA ASP A 6 -11.37 -28.15 -0.66
C ASP A 6 -12.54 -28.60 -1.56
N PRO A 7 -13.42 -27.68 -1.98
CA PRO A 7 -14.51 -27.97 -2.91
C PRO A 7 -14.11 -28.63 -4.25
N LEU A 8 -12.85 -28.54 -4.69
CA LEU A 8 -12.33 -29.21 -5.89
C LEU A 8 -11.67 -30.57 -5.61
N GLY A 9 -11.60 -30.95 -4.34
CA GLY A 9 -11.10 -32.23 -3.87
C GLY A 9 -9.62 -32.25 -3.48
N ALA A 10 -8.91 -31.12 -3.52
CA ALA A 10 -7.53 -31.01 -3.04
C ALA A 10 -7.48 -31.24 -1.53
N VAL A 11 -6.55 -32.07 -1.07
CA VAL A 11 -6.44 -32.44 0.35
C VAL A 11 -5.18 -31.84 0.95
N THR A 12 -5.34 -31.08 2.03
CA THR A 12 -4.25 -30.70 2.93
C THR A 12 -4.32 -31.60 4.16
N GLU A 13 -3.26 -32.36 4.44
CA GLU A 13 -3.19 -33.22 5.63
C GLU A 13 -2.45 -32.54 6.78
N TYR A 14 -2.92 -32.83 7.99
CA TYR A 14 -2.35 -32.34 9.23
C TYR A 14 -1.99 -33.53 10.12
N ARG A 15 -0.71 -33.69 10.42
CA ARG A 15 -0.23 -34.73 11.33
C ARG A 15 0.02 -34.13 12.70
N TYR A 16 -0.42 -34.83 13.74
CA TYR A 16 -0.26 -34.42 15.12
C TYR A 16 0.50 -35.48 15.91
N ASP A 17 1.20 -35.06 16.96
CA ASP A 17 1.75 -35.98 17.94
C ASP A 17 0.67 -36.48 18.94
N GLU A 18 1.06 -37.36 19.86
CA GLU A 18 0.15 -37.98 20.85
C GLU A 18 -0.54 -36.96 21.78
N VAL A 19 0.01 -35.76 21.92
CA VAL A 19 -0.55 -34.68 22.75
C VAL A 19 -1.29 -33.62 21.92
N GLY A 20 -1.49 -33.86 20.63
CA GLY A 20 -2.32 -33.03 19.75
C GLY A 20 -1.64 -31.80 19.16
N ARG A 21 -0.30 -31.74 19.11
CA ARG A 21 0.46 -30.64 18.49
C ARG A 21 0.77 -30.96 17.03
N LEU A 22 0.65 -29.97 16.15
CA LEU A 22 0.85 -30.13 14.70
C LEU A 22 2.32 -30.40 14.36
N VAL A 23 2.68 -31.61 13.96
CA VAL A 23 4.07 -31.99 13.59
C VAL A 23 4.35 -31.95 12.10
N ALA A 24 3.32 -32.00 11.25
CA ALA A 24 3.48 -31.76 9.82
C ALA A 24 2.21 -31.18 9.20
N LEU A 25 2.38 -30.21 8.32
CA LEU A 25 1.38 -29.72 7.36
C LEU A 25 1.82 -30.21 5.98
N ILE A 26 0.98 -31.01 5.34
CA ILE A 26 1.25 -31.62 4.03
C ILE A 26 0.25 -31.01 3.05
N PRO A 27 0.67 -30.01 2.27
CA PRO A 27 -0.17 -29.44 1.22
C PRO A 27 -0.35 -30.45 0.07
N PRO A 28 -1.35 -30.25 -0.81
CA PRO A 28 -1.69 -31.23 -1.85
C PRO A 28 -0.59 -31.44 -2.91
N GLN A 29 0.33 -30.48 -3.08
CA GLN A 29 1.36 -30.53 -4.13
C GLN A 29 2.76 -30.15 -3.66
N ASP A 30 2.87 -29.22 -2.70
CA ASP A 30 4.17 -28.72 -2.25
C ASP A 30 4.81 -29.66 -1.22
N GLU A 31 6.09 -29.43 -0.97
CA GLU A 31 6.81 -30.08 0.10
C GLU A 31 6.16 -29.78 1.47
N PRO A 32 6.07 -30.80 2.35
CA PRO A 32 5.55 -30.62 3.69
C PRO A 32 6.34 -29.60 4.50
N THR A 33 5.62 -28.88 5.36
CA THR A 33 6.24 -28.15 6.47
C THR A 33 6.20 -29.03 7.71
N ALA A 34 7.34 -29.29 8.33
CA ALA A 34 7.42 -30.07 9.56
C ALA A 34 7.76 -29.20 10.77
N TYR A 35 7.33 -29.64 11.96
CA TYR A 35 7.47 -28.92 13.21
C TYR A 35 8.00 -29.84 14.31
N GLU A 36 9.07 -29.41 14.99
CA GLU A 36 9.61 -30.07 16.17
C GLU A 36 9.27 -29.26 17.42
N TYR A 37 8.80 -29.94 18.47
CA TYR A 37 8.48 -29.32 19.75
C TYR A 37 9.40 -29.82 20.86
N ARG A 38 9.78 -28.92 21.78
CA ARG A 38 10.48 -29.24 23.02
C ARG A 38 9.76 -28.57 24.19
N ASN A 39 9.53 -29.33 25.27
CA ASN A 39 8.83 -28.85 26.47
C ASN A 39 7.47 -28.17 26.18
N GLY A 40 6.69 -28.70 25.23
CA GLY A 40 5.39 -28.13 24.87
C GLY A 40 5.44 -27.04 23.79
N PHE A 41 6.60 -26.43 23.52
CA PHE A 41 6.72 -25.30 22.61
C PHE A 41 7.40 -25.65 21.30
N LEU A 42 7.06 -24.92 20.23
CA LEU A 42 7.73 -25.03 18.94
C LEU A 42 9.23 -24.70 19.11
N HIS A 43 10.08 -25.65 18.73
CA HIS A 43 11.53 -25.55 18.76
C HIS A 43 12.14 -25.39 17.37
N ALA A 44 11.64 -26.12 16.37
CA ALA A 44 12.13 -25.99 15.00
C ALA A 44 11.00 -26.13 13.98
N ARG A 45 11.13 -25.39 12.87
CA ARG A 45 10.28 -25.50 11.68
C ARG A 45 11.18 -25.88 10.50
N TYR A 46 10.72 -26.81 9.68
CA TYR A 46 11.42 -27.31 8.51
C TYR A 46 10.57 -27.09 7.26
N ARG A 47 11.18 -26.63 6.17
CA ARG A 47 10.56 -26.55 4.84
C ARG A 47 11.65 -26.73 3.78
N GLY A 48 11.60 -27.82 3.03
CA GLY A 48 12.73 -28.25 2.20
C GLY A 48 14.03 -28.34 3.01
N GLU A 49 15.10 -27.74 2.51
CA GLU A 49 16.40 -27.68 3.20
C GLU A 49 16.45 -26.61 4.31
N ALA A 50 15.42 -25.77 4.42
CA ALA A 50 15.39 -24.65 5.34
C ALA A 50 14.93 -25.06 6.75
N VAL A 51 15.69 -24.66 7.77
CA VAL A 51 15.39 -24.89 9.19
C VAL A 51 15.39 -23.56 9.95
N TRP A 52 14.27 -23.25 10.59
CA TRP A 52 14.17 -22.16 11.57
C TRP A 52 14.16 -22.76 12.96
N THR A 53 14.95 -22.25 13.88
CA THR A 53 14.96 -22.73 15.27
C THR A 53 14.64 -21.62 16.27
N TYR A 54 14.00 -21.99 17.37
CA TYR A 54 13.53 -21.08 18.40
C TYR A 54 13.98 -21.55 19.77
N ARG A 55 14.47 -20.61 20.58
CA ARG A 55 14.69 -20.79 22.02
C ARG A 55 13.70 -19.96 22.79
N ARG A 56 13.32 -20.43 23.98
CA ARG A 56 12.29 -19.79 24.82
C ARG A 56 12.75 -19.69 26.28
N ASN A 57 12.18 -18.72 27.00
CA ASN A 57 12.32 -18.63 28.46
C ASN A 57 11.36 -19.60 29.18
N ALA A 58 11.34 -19.57 30.51
CA ALA A 58 10.47 -20.43 31.33
C ALA A 58 8.97 -20.09 31.20
N GLN A 59 8.64 -18.85 30.81
CA GLN A 59 7.29 -18.37 30.57
C GLN A 59 6.76 -18.78 29.18
N GLY A 60 7.63 -19.28 28.31
CA GLY A 60 7.29 -19.69 26.96
C GLY A 60 7.52 -18.62 25.89
N ASP A 61 8.05 -17.44 26.23
CA ASP A 61 8.36 -16.39 25.25
C ASP A 61 9.59 -16.75 24.42
N VAL A 62 9.58 -16.46 23.11
CA VAL A 62 10.74 -16.67 22.22
C VAL A 62 11.86 -15.74 22.64
N THR A 63 13.01 -16.25 23.05
CA THR A 63 14.20 -15.44 23.39
C THR A 63 15.23 -15.40 22.27
N GLU A 64 15.23 -16.40 21.38
CA GLU A 64 16.08 -16.45 20.20
C GLU A 64 15.31 -17.05 19.03
N ALA A 65 15.44 -16.45 17.85
CA ALA A 65 15.03 -17.03 16.59
C ALA A 65 16.25 -17.12 15.67
N VAL A 66 16.54 -18.30 15.16
CA VAL A 66 17.64 -18.56 14.23
C VAL A 66 17.05 -18.89 12.86
N ASP A 67 17.45 -18.14 11.85
CA ASP A 67 17.06 -18.40 10.47
C ASP A 67 17.89 -19.56 9.85
N PRO A 68 17.55 -20.03 8.64
CA PRO A 68 18.29 -21.14 8.06
C PRO A 68 19.70 -20.77 7.57
N ASP A 69 20.06 -19.47 7.52
CA ASP A 69 21.42 -18.97 7.33
C ASP A 69 22.25 -18.96 8.63
N GLY A 70 21.63 -19.27 9.77
CA GLY A 70 22.26 -19.25 11.08
C GLY A 70 22.30 -17.87 11.73
N GLN A 71 21.60 -16.87 11.17
CA GLN A 71 21.49 -15.54 11.75
C GLN A 71 20.51 -15.56 12.91
N VAL A 72 20.85 -14.84 13.99
CA VAL A 72 20.10 -14.89 15.26
C VAL A 72 19.48 -13.55 15.57
N ILE A 73 18.17 -13.56 15.85
CA ILE A 73 17.44 -12.45 16.45
C ILE A 73 17.20 -12.78 17.92
N HIS A 74 17.57 -11.87 18.82
CA HIS A 74 17.33 -12.02 20.25
C HIS A 74 16.17 -11.15 20.71
N TYR A 75 15.33 -11.70 21.58
CA TYR A 75 14.19 -11.01 22.18
C TYR A 75 14.35 -10.97 23.70
N HIS A 76 14.03 -9.83 24.29
CA HIS A 76 14.15 -9.61 25.73
C HIS A 76 12.81 -9.11 26.27
N TYR A 77 12.36 -9.70 27.38
CA TYR A 77 11.08 -9.41 28.01
C TYR A 77 11.28 -8.99 29.47
N ASP A 78 10.30 -8.30 30.03
CA ASP A 78 10.22 -8.10 31.47
C ASP A 78 9.54 -9.28 32.18
N ALA A 79 9.41 -9.18 33.51
CA ALA A 79 8.79 -10.21 34.33
C ALA A 79 7.28 -10.40 34.06
N GLN A 80 6.63 -9.47 33.36
CA GLN A 80 5.23 -9.53 32.96
C GLN A 80 5.05 -10.04 31.52
N GLY A 81 6.13 -10.49 30.86
CA GLY A 81 6.10 -10.99 29.47
C GLY A 81 5.97 -9.88 28.42
N ARG A 82 6.23 -8.63 28.78
CA ARG A 82 6.20 -7.51 27.81
C ARG A 82 7.57 -7.38 27.15
N LEU A 83 7.58 -7.26 25.82
CA LEU A 83 8.79 -7.13 25.04
C LEU A 83 9.51 -5.82 25.39
N LEU A 84 10.76 -5.89 25.83
CA LEU A 84 11.63 -4.77 26.15
C LEU A 84 12.54 -4.41 24.99
N SER A 85 13.10 -5.42 24.30
CA SER A 85 13.91 -5.16 23.11
C SER A 85 14.04 -6.36 22.17
N ILE A 86 14.30 -6.06 20.91
CA ILE A 86 14.72 -6.99 19.86
C ILE A 86 16.13 -6.60 19.44
N ARG A 87 17.06 -7.55 19.35
CA ARG A 87 18.41 -7.34 18.80
C ARG A 87 18.55 -8.13 17.50
N TYR A 88 18.93 -7.45 16.43
CA TYR A 88 19.13 -8.02 15.10
C TYR A 88 20.58 -8.50 14.89
N PRO A 89 20.85 -9.28 13.82
CA PRO A 89 22.18 -9.81 13.49
C PRO A 89 23.26 -8.72 13.32
N ASP A 90 22.90 -7.54 12.81
CA ASP A 90 23.78 -6.36 12.71
C ASP A 90 24.07 -5.67 14.05
N THR A 91 23.54 -6.22 15.15
CA THR A 91 23.58 -5.72 16.54
C THR A 91 22.73 -4.48 16.83
N SER A 92 21.97 -3.97 15.86
CA SER A 92 20.97 -2.93 16.08
C SER A 92 19.87 -3.41 17.03
N ARG A 93 19.13 -2.47 17.63
CA ARG A 93 18.10 -2.80 18.62
C ARG A 93 16.82 -2.02 18.40
N HIS A 94 15.70 -2.72 18.50
CA HIS A 94 14.39 -2.12 18.71
C HIS A 94 14.09 -2.16 20.22
N VAL A 95 13.74 -1.05 20.85
CA VAL A 95 13.50 -0.95 22.31
C VAL A 95 12.11 -0.40 22.59
N PHE A 96 11.42 -0.97 23.57
CA PHE A 96 10.07 -0.59 23.97
C PHE A 96 10.01 -0.23 25.46
N VAL A 97 9.30 0.84 25.79
CA VAL A 97 9.09 1.30 27.16
C VAL A 97 7.60 1.29 27.47
N TRP A 98 7.20 0.57 28.52
CA TRP A 98 5.79 0.40 28.90
C TRP A 98 5.49 1.09 30.23
N ASN A 99 4.27 1.57 30.42
CA ASN A 99 3.78 1.98 31.74
C ASN A 99 3.25 0.77 32.54
N ALA A 100 2.82 0.99 33.78
CA ALA A 100 2.28 -0.07 34.65
C ALA A 100 0.98 -0.71 34.10
N LEU A 101 0.22 0.03 33.28
CA LEU A 101 -1.00 -0.45 32.63
C LEU A 101 -0.74 -1.22 31.32
N GLY A 102 0.53 -1.45 30.95
CA GLY A 102 0.90 -2.17 29.73
C GLY A 102 0.76 -1.37 28.44
N GLN A 103 0.66 -0.04 28.54
CA GLN A 103 0.61 0.87 27.38
C GLN A 103 2.03 1.31 27.00
N LEU A 104 2.29 1.43 25.69
CA LEU A 104 3.59 1.79 25.14
C LEU A 104 3.83 3.30 25.29
N LEU A 105 4.84 3.71 26.05
CA LEU A 105 5.20 5.11 26.25
C LEU A 105 6.24 5.60 25.25
N GLU A 106 7.23 4.77 24.94
CA GLU A 106 8.33 5.10 24.03
C GLU A 106 8.75 3.87 23.22
N GLU A 107 9.09 4.09 21.96
CA GLU A 107 9.64 3.11 21.04
C GLU A 107 10.92 3.70 20.43
N THR A 108 12.06 3.01 20.59
CA THR A 108 13.32 3.37 19.90
C THR A 108 13.58 2.36 18.80
N LEU A 109 13.50 2.81 17.55
CA LEU A 109 13.68 2.01 16.35
C LEU A 109 15.13 1.53 16.15
N PRO A 110 15.37 0.51 15.29
CA PRO A 110 16.71 0.01 15.00
C PRO A 110 17.70 1.04 14.50
N ASP A 111 17.22 2.08 13.82
CA ASP A 111 18.02 3.21 13.31
C ASP A 111 18.27 4.32 14.34
N GLY A 112 17.72 4.16 15.56
CA GLY A 112 17.83 5.11 16.67
C GLY A 112 16.70 6.14 16.75
N GLY A 113 15.77 6.17 15.79
CA GLY A 113 14.60 7.05 15.85
C GLY A 113 13.71 6.76 17.07
N GLN A 114 13.17 7.80 17.72
CA GLN A 114 12.37 7.65 18.94
C GLN A 114 10.95 8.17 18.78
N ARG A 115 9.95 7.31 19.03
CA ARG A 115 8.53 7.70 19.08
C ARG A 115 8.04 7.72 20.50
N ARG A 116 7.14 8.65 20.83
CA ARG A 116 6.51 8.74 22.15
C ARG A 116 5.00 8.82 22.06
N PHE A 117 4.34 8.25 23.05
CA PHE A 117 2.89 8.19 23.12
C PHE A 117 2.40 8.64 24.51
N SER A 118 1.21 9.21 24.55
CA SER A 118 0.53 9.51 25.81
C SER A 118 -0.95 9.16 25.70
N TYR A 119 -1.52 8.76 26.83
CA TYR A 119 -2.88 8.24 26.92
C TYR A 119 -3.67 9.04 27.96
N ASP A 120 -4.98 9.10 27.79
CA ASP A 120 -5.88 9.56 28.84
C ASP A 120 -6.16 8.45 29.88
N ALA A 121 -6.96 8.77 30.89
CA ALA A 121 -7.32 7.83 31.97
C ALA A 121 -8.11 6.60 31.48
N LEU A 122 -8.73 6.66 30.29
CA LEU A 122 -9.43 5.54 29.66
C LEU A 122 -8.51 4.74 28.73
N GLY A 123 -7.22 5.09 28.67
CA GLY A 123 -6.23 4.42 27.84
C GLY A 123 -6.30 4.77 26.36
N ARG A 124 -7.00 5.84 25.99
CA ARG A 124 -7.07 6.31 24.61
C ARG A 124 -5.88 7.22 24.34
N ARG A 125 -5.21 7.04 23.20
CA ARG A 125 -4.05 7.85 22.82
C ARG A 125 -4.47 9.30 22.60
N ILE A 126 -3.83 10.24 23.29
CA ILE A 126 -4.08 11.69 23.17
C ILE A 126 -2.93 12.43 22.49
N ILE A 127 -1.72 11.87 22.53
CA ILE A 127 -0.52 12.44 21.92
C ILE A 127 0.27 11.34 21.23
N ARG A 128 0.76 11.63 20.03
CA ARG A 128 1.82 10.88 19.34
C ARG A 128 2.91 11.85 18.93
N GLN A 129 4.14 11.58 19.35
CA GLN A 129 5.34 12.27 18.89
C GLN A 129 6.12 11.31 18.00
N ASP A 130 6.45 11.74 16.78
CA ASP A 130 7.28 10.97 15.86
C ASP A 130 8.79 11.14 16.15
N GLU A 131 9.60 10.43 15.37
CA GLU A 131 11.05 10.34 15.46
C GLU A 131 11.77 11.66 15.18
N HIS A 132 11.08 12.62 14.56
CA HIS A 132 11.57 13.96 14.26
C HIS A 132 11.04 14.99 15.27
N GLY A 133 10.30 14.53 16.28
CA GLY A 133 9.75 15.34 17.35
C GLY A 133 8.41 15.98 17.03
N ALA A 134 7.80 15.68 15.88
CA ALA A 134 6.54 16.24 15.45
C ALA A 134 5.37 15.65 16.24
N VAL A 135 4.47 16.51 16.72
CA VAL A 135 3.41 16.14 17.66
C VAL A 135 2.04 16.18 17.00
N THR A 136 1.37 15.03 16.96
CA THR A 136 -0.05 14.91 16.62
C THR A 136 -0.87 14.72 17.89
N ARG A 137 -1.99 15.45 18.01
CA ARG A 137 -2.90 15.36 19.16
C ARG A 137 -4.26 14.82 18.73
N TYR A 138 -4.88 14.04 19.60
CA TYR A 138 -6.18 13.42 19.38
C TYR A 138 -7.16 13.86 20.46
N GLN A 139 -8.39 14.14 20.06
CA GLN A 139 -9.49 14.48 20.97
C GLN A 139 -10.63 13.48 20.78
N TRP A 140 -11.14 13.01 21.90
CA TRP A 140 -12.17 11.98 21.96
C TRP A 140 -13.42 12.53 22.63
N ASP A 141 -14.59 12.08 22.22
CA ASP A 141 -15.82 12.34 22.95
C ASP A 141 -15.96 11.43 24.20
N ALA A 142 -17.06 11.60 24.95
CA ALA A 142 -17.32 10.85 26.16
C ALA A 142 -17.52 9.34 25.94
N VAL A 143 -17.86 8.92 24.71
CA VAL A 143 -18.12 7.52 24.36
C VAL A 143 -16.97 6.87 23.59
N GLY A 144 -15.81 7.55 23.46
CA GLY A 144 -14.60 6.95 22.87
C GLY A 144 -14.41 7.18 21.38
N ARG A 145 -15.17 8.08 20.74
CA ARG A 145 -15.04 8.37 19.31
C ARG A 145 -14.11 9.56 19.07
N LEU A 146 -13.27 9.49 18.02
CA LEU A 146 -12.32 10.54 17.65
C LEU A 146 -13.04 11.75 17.04
N ILE A 147 -13.09 12.89 17.72
CA ILE A 147 -13.78 14.08 17.20
C ILE A 147 -12.84 15.07 16.52
N GLN A 148 -11.53 15.03 16.83
CA GLN A 148 -10.55 15.92 16.22
C GLN A 148 -9.14 15.33 16.25
N THR A 149 -8.42 15.52 15.14
CA THR A 149 -6.97 15.37 15.06
C THR A 149 -6.34 16.73 14.83
N THR A 150 -5.30 17.07 15.59
CA THR A 150 -4.49 18.28 15.39
C THR A 150 -3.09 17.86 14.93
N LEU A 151 -2.73 18.25 13.71
CA LEU A 151 -1.44 17.98 13.08
C LEU A 151 -0.32 18.82 13.72
N PRO A 152 0.96 18.47 13.49
CA PRO A 152 2.10 19.24 14.00
C PRO A 152 2.07 20.73 13.62
N THR A 153 1.49 21.05 12.47
CA THR A 153 1.31 22.42 11.96
C THR A 153 0.25 23.23 12.72
N GLY A 154 -0.51 22.60 13.62
CA GLY A 154 -1.69 23.20 14.27
C GLY A 154 -2.98 23.09 13.45
N ALA A 155 -2.90 22.64 12.19
CA ALA A 155 -4.07 22.35 11.38
C ALA A 155 -4.91 21.24 12.01
N THR A 156 -6.23 21.30 11.83
CA THR A 156 -7.17 20.36 12.46
C THR A 156 -8.06 19.67 11.45
N ARG A 157 -8.25 18.37 11.63
CA ARG A 157 -9.29 17.58 10.97
C ARG A 157 -10.34 17.17 12.00
N GLY A 158 -11.61 17.38 11.71
CA GLY A 158 -12.72 17.12 12.63
C GLY A 158 -13.74 16.12 12.09
N PHE A 159 -14.37 15.36 12.99
CA PHE A 159 -15.36 14.34 12.65
C PHE A 159 -16.66 14.56 13.42
N SER A 160 -17.79 14.33 12.75
CA SER A 160 -19.12 14.33 13.35
C SER A 160 -19.78 12.96 13.18
N TYR A 161 -20.61 12.57 14.14
CA TYR A 161 -21.19 11.24 14.19
C TYR A 161 -22.70 11.28 14.35
N ASN A 162 -23.40 10.27 13.83
CA ASN A 162 -24.79 10.01 14.19
C ASN A 162 -24.89 9.24 15.53
N ALA A 163 -26.13 8.93 15.95
CA ALA A 163 -26.41 8.20 17.18
C ALA A 163 -25.85 6.76 17.19
N TYR A 164 -25.64 6.17 16.01
CA TYR A 164 -25.06 4.83 15.82
C TYR A 164 -23.54 4.83 15.75
N GLY A 165 -22.88 5.99 15.91
CA GLY A 165 -21.41 6.09 15.87
C GLY A 165 -20.80 6.12 14.48
N GLN A 166 -21.60 6.32 13.44
CA GLN A 166 -21.15 6.43 12.05
C GLN A 166 -20.81 7.89 11.70
N ILE A 167 -19.79 8.11 10.86
CA ILE A 167 -19.31 9.46 10.50
C ILE A 167 -20.30 10.14 9.56
N THR A 168 -20.90 11.25 9.96
CA THR A 168 -21.83 12.03 9.11
C THR A 168 -21.17 13.22 8.42
N ALA A 169 -20.03 13.68 8.95
CA ALA A 169 -19.26 14.75 8.33
C ALA A 169 -17.79 14.66 8.71
N GLU A 170 -16.93 14.96 7.75
CA GLU A 170 -15.50 15.22 7.92
C GLU A 170 -15.22 16.67 7.54
N ARG A 171 -14.56 17.41 8.43
CA ARG A 171 -14.05 18.75 8.17
C ARG A 171 -12.54 18.68 8.04
N ASP A 172 -12.02 19.03 6.87
CA ASP A 172 -10.57 18.99 6.60
C ASP A 172 -9.83 20.19 7.20
N GLU A 173 -8.53 20.24 6.96
CA GLU A 173 -7.59 21.24 7.48
C GLU A 173 -7.84 22.67 6.94
N LEU A 174 -8.58 22.82 5.84
CA LEU A 174 -9.02 24.09 5.29
C LEU A 174 -10.44 24.47 5.72
N GLY A 175 -11.11 23.63 6.53
CA GLY A 175 -12.48 23.84 6.97
C GLY A 175 -13.53 23.40 5.95
N ARG A 176 -13.14 22.75 4.85
CA ARG A 176 -14.06 22.17 3.86
C ARG A 176 -14.75 20.95 4.46
N VAL A 177 -16.01 20.73 4.11
CA VAL A 177 -16.82 19.66 4.71
C VAL A 177 -17.27 18.67 3.66
N THR A 178 -16.92 17.41 3.85
CA THR A 178 -17.51 16.26 3.15
C THR A 178 -18.58 15.65 4.06
N ARG A 179 -19.76 15.34 3.53
CA ARG A 179 -20.88 14.75 4.30
C ARG A 179 -21.20 13.36 3.80
N TYR A 180 -21.66 12.52 4.72
CA TYR A 180 -22.06 11.14 4.44
C TYR A 180 -23.49 10.93 4.92
N GLU A 181 -24.31 10.35 4.05
CA GLU A 181 -25.64 9.85 4.37
C GLU A 181 -25.58 8.32 4.28
N TYR A 182 -26.38 7.65 5.12
CA TYR A 182 -26.41 6.20 5.24
C TYR A 182 -27.73 5.67 4.71
N ALA A 183 -27.73 4.44 4.20
CA ALA A 183 -28.95 3.74 3.87
C ALA A 183 -29.78 3.50 5.14
N ASP A 184 -31.11 3.62 5.03
CA ASP A 184 -32.03 3.51 6.15
C ASP A 184 -31.80 2.21 6.93
N ASP A 185 -31.65 2.33 8.25
CA ASP A 185 -31.38 1.24 9.20
C ASP A 185 -30.11 0.39 8.92
N LEU A 186 -29.20 0.87 8.06
CA LEU A 186 -27.96 0.19 7.69
C LEU A 186 -26.71 1.02 8.03
N HIS A 187 -25.56 0.36 8.00
CA HIS A 187 -24.25 1.00 8.17
C HIS A 187 -23.53 1.34 6.87
N LEU A 188 -24.26 1.27 5.77
CA LEU A 188 -23.76 1.46 4.42
C LEU A 188 -23.97 2.91 4.00
N VAL A 189 -22.95 3.55 3.45
CA VAL A 189 -23.03 4.93 2.95
C VAL A 189 -23.90 4.93 1.69
N SER A 190 -25.02 5.63 1.69
CA SER A 190 -25.89 5.78 0.51
C SER A 190 -25.50 6.98 -0.35
N ARG A 191 -24.87 8.00 0.25
CA ARG A 191 -24.44 9.21 -0.46
C ARG A 191 -23.24 9.86 0.19
N ARG A 192 -22.32 10.35 -0.63
CA ARG A 192 -21.22 11.23 -0.24
C ARG A 192 -21.40 12.57 -0.94
N ILE A 193 -21.45 13.65 -0.16
CA ILE A 193 -21.55 15.02 -0.69
C ILE A 193 -20.19 15.68 -0.51
N ASN A 194 -19.57 16.05 -1.62
CA ASN A 194 -18.25 16.65 -1.67
C ASN A 194 -18.29 18.14 -1.28
N PRO A 195 -17.14 18.76 -0.95
CA PRO A 195 -17.07 20.18 -0.55
C PRO A 195 -17.58 21.19 -1.58
N ASP A 196 -17.57 20.86 -2.87
CA ASP A 196 -18.11 21.72 -3.94
C ASP A 196 -19.61 21.52 -4.18
N GLY A 197 -20.25 20.60 -3.45
CA GLY A 197 -21.67 20.25 -3.57
C GLY A 197 -21.97 19.13 -4.58
N THR A 198 -20.96 18.65 -5.33
CA THR A 198 -21.11 17.42 -6.13
C THR A 198 -21.29 16.20 -5.22
N GLN A 199 -21.77 15.09 -5.79
CA GLN A 199 -22.11 13.93 -4.98
C GLN A 199 -21.87 12.60 -5.69
N LEU A 200 -21.59 11.59 -4.87
CA LEU A 200 -21.61 10.18 -5.23
C LEU A 200 -22.80 9.52 -4.54
N GLN A 201 -23.51 8.63 -5.23
CA GLN A 201 -24.58 7.83 -4.64
C GLN A 201 -24.26 6.34 -4.80
N TYR A 202 -24.63 5.56 -3.79
CA TYR A 202 -24.38 4.13 -3.72
C TYR A 202 -25.69 3.39 -3.50
N ARG A 203 -25.88 2.27 -4.19
CA ARG A 203 -27.02 1.36 -3.99
C ARG A 203 -26.52 -0.03 -3.68
N TYR A 204 -27.22 -0.68 -2.77
CA TYR A 204 -26.89 -2.03 -2.31
C TYR A 204 -28.03 -2.97 -2.60
N ASP A 205 -27.73 -4.27 -2.76
CA ASP A 205 -28.76 -5.28 -2.65
C ASP A 205 -29.25 -5.40 -1.19
N ASN A 206 -30.54 -5.71 -1.02
CA ASN A 206 -31.13 -5.78 0.32
C ASN A 206 -30.84 -7.10 1.05
N ALA A 207 -30.40 -8.15 0.34
CA ALA A 207 -30.29 -9.50 0.90
C ALA A 207 -28.88 -9.83 1.40
N GLN A 208 -27.84 -9.33 0.73
CA GLN A 208 -26.43 -9.58 1.01
C GLN A 208 -25.66 -8.31 1.36
N LEU A 209 -26.29 -7.12 1.22
CA LEU A 209 -25.69 -5.81 1.49
C LEU A 209 -24.52 -5.48 0.54
N LEU A 210 -24.50 -6.08 -0.65
CA LEU A 210 -23.44 -5.86 -1.65
C LEU A 210 -23.71 -4.61 -2.46
N LEU A 211 -22.65 -3.84 -2.77
CA LEU A 211 -22.74 -2.64 -3.61
C LEU A 211 -23.07 -3.02 -5.05
N THR A 212 -24.22 -2.59 -5.58
CA THR A 212 -24.69 -2.95 -6.92
C THR A 212 -24.64 -1.81 -7.92
N ASP A 213 -24.66 -0.56 -7.48
CA ASP A 213 -24.67 0.62 -8.36
C ASP A 213 -23.97 1.81 -7.70
N ILE A 214 -23.14 2.50 -8.48
CA ILE A 214 -22.52 3.78 -8.13
C ILE A 214 -22.95 4.82 -9.16
N GLU A 215 -23.58 5.90 -8.72
CA GLU A 215 -23.85 7.07 -9.55
C GLU A 215 -22.78 8.12 -9.25
N ASN A 216 -21.98 8.49 -10.25
CA ASN A 216 -20.91 9.48 -10.11
C ASN A 216 -21.44 10.92 -10.13
N GLU A 217 -20.53 11.88 -9.93
CA GLU A 217 -20.83 13.31 -9.90
C GLU A 217 -21.41 13.85 -11.23
N ALA A 218 -21.28 13.11 -12.33
CA ALA A 218 -21.86 13.43 -13.63
C ALA A 218 -23.21 12.73 -13.90
N GLY A 219 -23.71 11.91 -12.96
CA GLY A 219 -24.94 11.13 -13.12
C GLY A 219 -24.77 9.86 -13.97
N GLU A 220 -23.54 9.43 -14.22
CA GLU A 220 -23.24 8.17 -14.91
C GLU A 220 -23.24 7.02 -13.89
N HIS A 221 -23.56 5.80 -14.34
CA HIS A 221 -23.70 4.62 -13.47
C HIS A 221 -22.61 3.58 -13.72
N TYR A 222 -22.03 3.07 -12.63
CA TYR A 222 -21.23 1.85 -12.61
C TYR A 222 -22.03 0.75 -11.92
N ARG A 223 -22.15 -0.43 -12.53
CA ARG A 223 -22.99 -1.53 -11.99
C ARG A 223 -22.18 -2.78 -11.71
N LEU A 224 -22.55 -3.48 -10.64
CA LEU A 224 -21.93 -4.70 -10.16
C LEU A 224 -23.00 -5.77 -9.96
N ASP A 225 -22.85 -6.88 -10.68
CA ASP A 225 -23.68 -8.07 -10.55
C ASP A 225 -22.87 -9.17 -9.87
N TYR A 226 -23.46 -9.87 -8.91
CA TYR A 226 -22.77 -10.89 -8.11
C TYR A 226 -23.30 -12.30 -8.40
N THR A 227 -22.42 -13.27 -8.16
CA THR A 227 -22.79 -14.68 -7.98
C THR A 227 -23.52 -14.86 -6.64
N PRO A 228 -24.29 -15.95 -6.43
CA PRO A 228 -24.91 -16.21 -5.15
C PRO A 228 -23.94 -16.28 -3.95
N GLY A 229 -22.65 -16.59 -4.22
CA GLY A 229 -21.58 -16.62 -3.21
C GLY A 229 -20.91 -15.27 -2.95
N GLY A 230 -21.36 -14.18 -3.59
CA GLY A 230 -20.84 -12.82 -3.35
C GLY A 230 -19.61 -12.42 -4.18
N LEU A 231 -19.16 -13.28 -5.11
CA LEU A 231 -18.12 -12.90 -6.10
C LEU A 231 -18.74 -12.09 -7.23
N ILE A 232 -18.02 -11.09 -7.76
CA ILE A 232 -18.49 -10.26 -8.90
C ILE A 232 -18.62 -11.16 -10.12
N ARG A 233 -19.84 -11.35 -10.62
CA ARG A 233 -20.13 -12.08 -11.86
C ARG A 233 -19.93 -11.20 -13.08
N GLN A 234 -20.31 -9.92 -12.98
CA GLN A 234 -20.19 -8.97 -14.06
C GLN A 234 -20.10 -7.55 -13.51
N GLU A 235 -19.33 -6.71 -14.17
CA GLU A 235 -19.27 -5.27 -13.95
C GLU A 235 -19.64 -4.54 -15.25
N THR A 236 -20.27 -3.37 -15.10
CA THR A 236 -20.54 -2.44 -16.21
C THR A 236 -19.96 -1.07 -15.85
N GLY A 237 -18.97 -0.60 -16.61
CA GLY A 237 -18.32 0.69 -16.40
C GLY A 237 -19.22 1.89 -16.71
N PHE A 238 -18.77 3.09 -16.30
CA PHE A 238 -19.45 4.36 -16.61
C PHE A 238 -19.59 4.62 -18.12
N ASP A 239 -18.74 4.01 -18.94
CA ASP A 239 -18.81 4.07 -20.40
C ASP A 239 -19.73 3.01 -21.02
N GLY A 240 -20.31 2.12 -20.21
CA GLY A 240 -21.17 1.03 -20.63
C GLY A 240 -20.43 -0.26 -20.99
N GLN A 241 -19.09 -0.28 -20.95
CA GLN A 241 -18.33 -1.51 -21.19
C GLN A 241 -18.62 -2.54 -20.12
N ARG A 242 -18.69 -3.81 -20.52
CA ARG A 242 -18.96 -4.91 -19.60
C ARG A 242 -17.78 -5.85 -19.51
N THR A 243 -17.49 -6.31 -18.29
CA THR A 243 -16.56 -7.40 -18.02
C THR A 243 -17.30 -8.46 -17.21
N ALA A 244 -17.25 -9.73 -17.61
CA ALA A 244 -17.82 -10.84 -16.85
C ALA A 244 -16.74 -11.81 -16.38
N TYR A 245 -17.03 -12.48 -15.28
CA TYR A 245 -16.11 -13.38 -14.60
C TYR A 245 -16.80 -14.72 -14.29
N ALA A 246 -16.09 -15.82 -14.53
CA ALA A 246 -16.49 -17.15 -14.11
C ALA A 246 -15.46 -17.71 -13.13
N TYR A 247 -15.93 -18.42 -12.10
CA TYR A 247 -15.10 -18.94 -11.02
C TYR A 247 -15.28 -20.44 -10.84
N ASP A 248 -14.25 -21.09 -10.30
CA ASP A 248 -14.35 -22.46 -9.82
C ASP A 248 -15.08 -22.53 -8.46
N LEU A 249 -15.21 -23.74 -7.91
CA LEU A 249 -15.87 -23.95 -6.61
C LEU A 249 -15.06 -23.42 -5.41
N ASN A 250 -13.77 -23.12 -5.59
CA ASN A 250 -12.89 -22.50 -4.60
C ASN A 250 -12.90 -20.96 -4.72
N GLY A 251 -13.63 -20.40 -5.69
CA GLY A 251 -13.68 -18.96 -5.95
C GLY A 251 -12.49 -18.43 -6.75
N HIS A 252 -11.66 -19.29 -7.34
CA HIS A 252 -10.61 -18.82 -8.25
C HIS A 252 -11.18 -18.50 -9.63
N LEU A 253 -10.67 -17.44 -10.24
CA LEU A 253 -11.07 -17.03 -11.59
C LEU A 253 -10.68 -18.10 -12.61
N LEU A 254 -11.65 -18.59 -13.37
CA LEU A 254 -11.51 -19.50 -14.50
C LEU A 254 -11.52 -18.77 -15.84
N GLU A 255 -12.36 -17.73 -15.96
CA GLU A 255 -12.54 -17.00 -17.20
C GLU A 255 -12.85 -15.53 -16.92
N LYS A 256 -12.23 -14.64 -17.69
CA LYS A 256 -12.59 -13.22 -17.81
C LYS A 256 -13.04 -12.96 -19.25
N THR A 257 -14.23 -12.40 -19.41
CA THR A 257 -14.80 -12.06 -20.72
C THR A 257 -15.10 -10.56 -20.78
N GLU A 258 -14.42 -9.86 -21.68
CA GLU A 258 -14.61 -8.43 -21.96
C GLU A 258 -15.50 -8.27 -23.19
N PHE A 259 -16.53 -7.43 -23.10
CA PHE A 259 -17.50 -7.21 -24.18
C PHE A 259 -17.29 -5.86 -24.83
N GLY A 260 -17.03 -5.85 -26.14
CA GLY A 260 -16.92 -4.64 -26.93
C GLY A 260 -18.28 -4.01 -27.24
N ASP A 261 -18.29 -2.69 -27.44
CA ASP A 261 -19.47 -1.91 -27.84
C ASP A 261 -20.06 -2.35 -29.20
N ASP A 262 -19.30 -3.08 -30.02
CA ASP A 262 -19.70 -3.67 -31.30
C ASP A 262 -20.21 -5.12 -31.19
N GLY A 263 -20.24 -5.69 -29.98
CA GLY A 263 -20.63 -7.06 -29.70
C GLY A 263 -19.49 -8.09 -29.78
N SER A 264 -18.26 -7.67 -30.09
CA SER A 264 -17.08 -8.53 -30.01
C SER A 264 -16.76 -8.93 -28.55
N GLN A 265 -15.99 -10.01 -28.38
CA GLN A 265 -15.60 -10.51 -27.06
C GLN A 265 -14.11 -10.84 -27.02
N LEU A 266 -13.47 -10.51 -25.91
CA LEU A 266 -12.12 -10.95 -25.58
C LEU A 266 -12.20 -11.86 -24.36
N ILE A 267 -11.79 -13.12 -24.51
CA ILE A 267 -11.87 -14.13 -23.46
C ILE A 267 -10.46 -14.48 -23.00
N THR A 268 -10.20 -14.36 -21.71
CA THR A 268 -8.98 -14.85 -21.07
C THR A 268 -9.35 -15.98 -20.12
N ALA A 269 -8.74 -17.16 -20.31
CA ALA A 269 -8.97 -18.33 -19.47
C ALA A 269 -7.76 -18.61 -18.56
N TYR A 270 -8.02 -19.23 -17.41
CA TYR A 270 -7.02 -19.50 -16.38
C TYR A 270 -7.14 -20.95 -15.91
N GLU A 271 -6.02 -21.65 -15.91
CA GLU A 271 -5.88 -22.99 -15.37
C GLU A 271 -5.00 -22.91 -14.13
N ARG A 272 -5.38 -23.63 -13.08
CA ARG A 272 -4.70 -23.59 -11.79
C ARG A 272 -4.43 -24.99 -11.30
N ASP A 273 -3.41 -25.07 -10.46
CA ASP A 273 -3.15 -26.28 -9.71
C ASP A 273 -4.06 -26.39 -8.48
N SER A 274 -3.94 -27.49 -7.74
CA SER A 274 -4.78 -27.74 -6.57
C SER A 274 -4.38 -26.93 -5.34
N ALA A 275 -3.32 -26.12 -5.41
CA ALA A 275 -2.99 -25.09 -4.43
C ALA A 275 -3.50 -23.70 -4.86
N GLY A 276 -4.21 -23.60 -5.99
CA GLY A 276 -4.74 -22.36 -6.54
C GLY A 276 -3.72 -21.52 -7.32
N ARG A 277 -2.48 -22.01 -7.51
CA ARG A 277 -1.45 -21.30 -8.29
C ARG A 277 -1.76 -21.39 -9.77
N LEU A 278 -1.51 -20.32 -10.52
CA LEU A 278 -1.79 -20.24 -11.95
C LEU A 278 -0.81 -21.12 -12.71
N LEU A 279 -1.27 -22.05 -13.55
CA LEU A 279 -0.44 -22.91 -14.40
C LEU A 279 -0.43 -22.42 -15.84
N VAL A 280 -1.60 -22.05 -16.37
CA VAL A 280 -1.76 -21.56 -17.74
C VAL A 280 -2.71 -20.38 -17.75
N LYS A 281 -2.34 -19.33 -18.47
CA LYS A 281 -3.23 -18.24 -18.85
C LYS A 281 -3.36 -18.23 -20.37
N THR A 282 -4.55 -18.52 -20.87
CA THR A 282 -4.85 -18.45 -22.30
C THR A 282 -5.41 -17.07 -22.63
N LEU A 283 -4.73 -16.36 -23.52
CA LEU A 283 -5.08 -15.01 -23.97
C LEU A 283 -6.15 -15.03 -25.07
N PRO A 284 -6.81 -13.89 -25.38
CA PRO A 284 -7.87 -13.84 -26.40
C PRO A 284 -7.43 -14.23 -27.81
N ASP A 285 -6.15 -14.14 -28.12
CA ASP A 285 -5.56 -14.57 -29.40
C ASP A 285 -5.13 -16.04 -29.41
N GLY A 286 -5.36 -16.78 -28.30
CA GLY A 286 -5.03 -18.19 -28.14
C GLY A 286 -3.61 -18.45 -27.63
N ILE A 287 -2.79 -17.42 -27.40
CA ILE A 287 -1.46 -17.57 -26.81
C ILE A 287 -1.62 -18.09 -25.37
N GLN A 288 -0.81 -19.08 -25.01
CA GLN A 288 -0.77 -19.64 -23.66
C GLN A 288 0.47 -19.15 -22.93
N VAL A 289 0.28 -18.58 -21.76
CA VAL A 289 1.35 -18.24 -20.81
C VAL A 289 1.42 -19.33 -19.76
N GLU A 290 2.48 -20.12 -19.77
CA GLU A 290 2.78 -21.17 -18.82
C GLU A 290 3.53 -20.62 -17.60
N TYR A 291 3.18 -21.12 -16.43
CA TYR A 291 3.81 -20.79 -15.16
C TYR A 291 4.27 -22.09 -14.49
N ARG A 292 5.51 -22.12 -14.02
CA ARG A 292 6.09 -23.31 -13.37
C ARG A 292 6.58 -22.97 -11.98
N TYR A 293 6.34 -23.89 -11.05
CA TYR A 293 6.72 -23.75 -9.66
C TYR A 293 7.66 -24.88 -9.25
N ASP A 294 8.57 -24.59 -8.33
CA ASP A 294 9.34 -25.63 -7.66
C ASP A 294 8.51 -26.37 -6.61
N SER A 295 9.11 -27.39 -6.00
CA SER A 295 8.49 -28.20 -4.97
C SER A 295 8.14 -27.43 -3.69
N LEU A 296 8.65 -26.21 -3.50
CA LEU A 296 8.37 -25.39 -2.32
C LEU A 296 7.24 -24.40 -2.52
N GLY A 297 6.67 -24.25 -3.72
CA GLY A 297 5.66 -23.22 -3.97
C GLY A 297 6.09 -22.07 -4.88
N ARG A 298 7.36 -22.01 -5.27
CA ARG A 298 7.97 -20.77 -5.75
C ARG A 298 8.01 -20.73 -7.27
N LEU A 299 7.65 -19.59 -7.85
CA LEU A 299 7.60 -19.41 -9.30
C LEU A 299 9.01 -19.46 -9.87
N VAL A 300 9.34 -20.48 -10.66
CA VAL A 300 10.67 -20.65 -11.26
C VAL A 300 10.73 -20.29 -12.73
N SER A 301 9.61 -20.37 -13.46
CA SER A 301 9.57 -20.06 -14.89
C SER A 301 8.23 -19.46 -15.32
N VAL A 302 8.26 -18.50 -16.24
CA VAL A 302 7.10 -18.01 -16.98
C VAL A 302 7.44 -17.94 -18.47
N ASP A 303 6.65 -18.60 -19.31
CA ASP A 303 6.90 -18.71 -20.75
C ASP A 303 5.59 -18.51 -21.53
N ASP A 304 5.59 -17.58 -22.49
CA ASP A 304 4.45 -17.32 -23.39
C ASP A 304 4.66 -17.90 -24.80
N GLY A 305 5.64 -18.80 -24.96
CA GLY A 305 6.01 -19.43 -26.22
C GLY A 305 6.83 -18.55 -27.16
N HIS A 306 7.24 -17.35 -26.72
CA HIS A 306 8.11 -16.46 -27.47
C HIS A 306 9.58 -16.55 -27.02
N ASP A 307 10.43 -15.69 -27.58
CA ASP A 307 11.89 -15.64 -27.38
C ASP A 307 12.34 -14.98 -26.05
N HIS A 308 11.45 -14.82 -25.06
CA HIS A 308 11.73 -14.14 -23.79
C HIS A 308 11.15 -14.87 -22.55
N PRO A 309 11.50 -16.15 -22.30
CA PRO A 309 11.12 -16.81 -21.06
C PRO A 309 11.76 -16.10 -19.86
N LEU A 310 11.04 -16.09 -18.74
CA LEU A 310 11.48 -15.53 -17.47
C LEU A 310 11.83 -16.68 -16.53
N GLU A 311 13.03 -16.66 -15.94
CA GLU A 311 13.49 -17.72 -15.03
C GLU A 311 13.98 -17.13 -13.70
N PHE A 312 13.62 -17.79 -12.60
CA PHE A 312 13.86 -17.32 -11.24
C PHE A 312 14.54 -18.40 -10.39
N GLU A 313 15.51 -18.00 -9.57
CA GLU A 313 16.14 -18.87 -8.57
C GLU A 313 16.06 -18.21 -7.19
N TYR A 314 15.91 -19.03 -6.16
CA TYR A 314 15.77 -18.59 -4.77
C TYR A 314 16.80 -19.26 -3.86
N ASP A 315 17.18 -18.59 -2.78
CA ASP A 315 17.92 -19.23 -1.70
C ASP A 315 17.00 -20.04 -0.77
N LYS A 316 17.58 -20.64 0.28
CA LYS A 316 16.86 -21.42 1.30
C LYS A 316 16.03 -20.54 2.27
N GLN A 317 16.02 -19.22 2.14
CA GLN A 317 15.16 -18.30 2.89
C GLN A 317 13.98 -17.82 2.01
N ASP A 318 13.79 -18.42 0.84
CA ASP A 318 12.81 -18.01 -0.18
C ASP A 318 13.09 -16.60 -0.74
N ARG A 319 14.33 -16.12 -0.69
CA ARG A 319 14.73 -14.82 -1.29
C ARG A 319 15.24 -15.03 -2.71
N LEU A 320 14.85 -14.15 -3.63
CA LEU A 320 15.26 -14.19 -5.04
C LEU A 320 16.76 -13.93 -5.20
N ILE A 321 17.50 -14.85 -5.81
CA ILE A 321 18.96 -14.71 -6.05
C ILE A 321 19.32 -14.57 -7.53
N THR A 322 18.42 -14.96 -8.43
CA THR A 322 18.61 -14.84 -9.89
C THR A 322 17.29 -14.49 -10.57
N GLU A 323 17.30 -13.51 -11.49
CA GLU A 323 16.21 -13.23 -12.47
C GLU A 323 16.86 -13.24 -13.86
N HIS A 324 16.44 -14.16 -14.73
CA HIS A 324 16.91 -14.24 -16.11
C HIS A 324 15.77 -13.91 -17.07
N GLN A 325 16.08 -13.09 -18.07
CA GLN A 325 15.16 -12.69 -19.12
C GLN A 325 15.93 -12.28 -20.38
N GLY A 326 15.41 -12.64 -21.56
CA GLY A 326 15.99 -12.27 -22.86
C GLY A 326 17.51 -12.45 -22.89
N TRP A 327 18.24 -11.34 -23.05
CA TRP A 327 19.69 -11.33 -23.26
C TRP A 327 20.57 -11.28 -22.00
N GLY A 328 20.02 -11.38 -20.78
CA GLY A 328 20.82 -11.19 -19.57
C GLY A 328 20.22 -11.72 -18.26
N THR A 329 20.97 -11.55 -17.18
CA THR A 329 20.64 -12.10 -15.86
C THR A 329 20.99 -11.11 -14.76
N LEU A 330 20.05 -10.87 -13.86
CA LEU A 330 20.29 -10.20 -12.58
C LEU A 330 20.67 -11.22 -11.53
N ARG A 331 21.60 -10.84 -10.65
CA ARG A 331 21.99 -11.66 -9.50
C ARG A 331 22.02 -10.83 -8.24
N TYR A 332 21.37 -11.32 -7.19
CA TYR A 332 21.20 -10.64 -5.91
C TYR A 332 22.07 -11.28 -4.83
N GLY A 333 22.51 -10.47 -3.88
CA GLY A 333 23.14 -10.90 -2.64
C GLY A 333 22.52 -10.16 -1.46
N TYR A 334 22.37 -10.87 -0.35
CA TYR A 334 21.77 -10.33 0.88
C TYR A 334 22.76 -10.34 2.03
N ASP A 335 22.61 -9.41 2.97
CA ASP A 335 23.36 -9.41 4.22
C ASP A 335 22.69 -10.26 5.31
N ALA A 336 23.30 -10.28 6.49
CA ALA A 336 22.82 -11.02 7.66
C ALA A 336 21.45 -10.57 8.18
N CYS A 337 20.99 -9.36 7.81
CA CYS A 337 19.66 -8.86 8.14
C CYS A 337 18.66 -9.07 6.98
N GLY A 338 19.07 -9.75 5.90
CA GLY A 338 18.24 -9.98 4.72
C GLY A 338 18.11 -8.77 3.80
N GLN A 339 18.94 -7.74 3.96
CA GLN A 339 18.91 -6.56 3.09
C GLN A 339 19.76 -6.79 1.84
N LEU A 340 19.33 -6.27 0.69
CA LEU A 340 20.10 -6.36 -0.56
C LEU A 340 21.45 -5.66 -0.38
N ASN A 341 22.56 -6.40 -0.43
CA ASN A 341 23.91 -5.83 -0.32
C ASN A 341 24.68 -5.85 -1.65
N ARG A 342 24.20 -6.61 -2.64
CA ARG A 342 24.85 -6.73 -3.94
C ARG A 342 23.84 -6.99 -5.05
N LEU A 343 24.00 -6.27 -6.16
CA LEU A 343 23.29 -6.51 -7.41
C LEU A 343 24.30 -6.59 -8.56
N ARG A 344 24.26 -7.66 -9.35
CA ARG A 344 24.99 -7.73 -10.63
C ARG A 344 24.02 -7.49 -11.77
N LEU A 345 24.28 -6.44 -12.55
CA LEU A 345 23.50 -6.04 -13.71
C LEU A 345 23.75 -6.97 -14.92
N PRO A 346 22.88 -6.95 -15.95
CA PRO A 346 22.96 -7.83 -17.12
C PRO A 346 24.27 -7.70 -17.92
N ASP A 347 24.88 -6.51 -17.94
CA ASP A 347 26.18 -6.25 -18.58
C ASP A 347 27.39 -6.69 -17.73
N GLY A 348 27.14 -7.21 -16.52
CA GLY A 348 28.13 -7.64 -15.56
C GLY A 348 28.62 -6.54 -14.60
N SER A 349 28.15 -5.29 -14.73
CA SER A 349 28.40 -4.23 -13.77
C SER A 349 27.85 -4.62 -12.38
N LYS A 350 28.53 -4.19 -11.32
CA LYS A 350 28.18 -4.57 -9.94
C LYS A 350 27.85 -3.34 -9.12
N LEU A 351 26.73 -3.41 -8.40
CA LEU A 351 26.32 -2.46 -7.39
C LEU A 351 26.48 -3.12 -6.02
N ASP A 352 27.28 -2.53 -5.14
CA ASP A 352 27.41 -2.95 -3.75
C ASP A 352 26.73 -1.90 -2.84
N TYR A 353 25.74 -2.34 -2.06
CA TYR A 353 24.94 -1.49 -1.17
C TYR A 353 25.47 -1.60 0.26
N HIS A 354 25.71 -0.46 0.89
CA HIS A 354 26.25 -0.37 2.24
C HIS A 354 25.19 0.18 3.19
N HIS A 355 24.87 -0.55 4.25
CA HIS A 355 23.91 -0.13 5.27
C HIS A 355 24.59 0.14 6.60
N ALA A 356 24.13 1.18 7.30
CA ALA A 356 24.39 1.36 8.72
C ALA A 356 23.60 0.32 9.54
N LYS A 357 23.97 0.17 10.80
CA LYS A 357 23.15 -0.59 11.77
C LYS A 357 21.73 -0.03 11.78
N GLY A 358 20.74 -0.92 11.78
CA GLY A 358 19.33 -0.54 11.66
C GLY A 358 18.83 -0.41 10.22
N GLY A 359 19.70 -0.61 9.22
CA GLY A 359 19.31 -0.75 7.81
C GLY A 359 19.31 0.52 6.96
N ALA A 360 19.71 1.67 7.51
CA ALA A 360 19.78 2.89 6.71
C ALA A 360 20.87 2.80 5.64
N LEU A 361 20.53 3.06 4.37
CA LEU A 361 21.51 3.10 3.28
C LEU A 361 22.54 4.22 3.55
N THR A 362 23.82 3.87 3.48
CA THR A 362 24.93 4.80 3.65
C THR A 362 25.65 5.07 2.35
N ALA A 363 25.68 4.12 1.42
CA ALA A 363 26.30 4.31 0.13
C ALA A 363 26.00 3.18 -0.88
N ILE A 364 26.25 3.47 -2.15
CA ILE A 364 26.27 2.50 -3.25
C ILE A 364 27.62 2.63 -3.97
N ASP A 365 28.29 1.52 -4.23
CA ASP A 365 29.48 1.44 -5.08
C ASP A 365 29.14 0.84 -6.44
N LEU A 366 29.68 1.42 -7.52
CA LEU A 366 29.67 0.87 -8.86
C LEU A 366 31.05 0.29 -9.18
N ASN A 367 31.14 -1.02 -9.40
CA ASN A 367 32.37 -1.72 -9.76
C ASN A 367 33.55 -1.43 -8.81
N GLY A 368 33.25 -1.25 -7.52
CA GLY A 368 34.22 -0.95 -6.46
C GLY A 368 34.57 0.54 -6.29
N ALA A 369 34.00 1.44 -7.08
CA ALA A 369 34.12 2.89 -6.92
C ALA A 369 32.82 3.50 -6.37
N ARG A 370 32.93 4.54 -5.54
CA ARG A 370 31.75 5.19 -4.94
C ARG A 370 30.85 5.81 -6.02
N LEU A 371 29.60 5.34 -6.09
CA LEU A 371 28.56 5.93 -6.93
C LEU A 371 27.84 7.03 -6.16
N THR A 372 27.28 6.70 -4.99
CA THR A 372 26.55 7.65 -4.13
C THR A 372 26.83 7.40 -2.65
N SER A 373 26.81 8.45 -1.83
CA SER A 373 26.86 8.37 -0.37
C SER A 373 25.65 9.09 0.23
N HIS A 374 25.14 8.60 1.36
CA HIS A 374 23.88 9.03 1.96
C HIS A 374 24.00 9.18 3.48
N THR A 375 23.32 10.18 4.03
CA THR A 375 23.14 10.35 5.48
C THR A 375 21.66 10.44 5.78
N PHE A 376 21.15 9.50 6.56
CA PHE A 376 19.76 9.48 7.02
C PHE A 376 19.64 9.88 8.49
N LEU A 377 18.52 10.50 8.84
CA LEU A 377 18.08 10.74 10.21
C LEU A 377 16.67 10.20 10.38
N ALA A 378 16.53 9.11 11.14
CA ALA A 378 15.26 8.41 11.38
C ALA A 378 14.46 8.18 10.08
N GLY A 379 15.06 7.44 9.14
CA GLY A 379 14.47 7.14 7.82
C GLY A 379 14.38 8.31 6.81
N ARG A 380 14.68 9.56 7.18
CA ARG A 380 14.70 10.71 6.22
C ARG A 380 16.11 11.02 5.76
N GLU A 381 16.35 10.99 4.45
CA GLU A 381 17.65 11.35 3.88
C GLU A 381 17.92 12.85 4.08
N GLN A 382 18.99 13.19 4.78
CA GLN A 382 19.41 14.57 5.02
C GLN A 382 20.42 15.04 3.98
N ASN A 383 21.33 14.15 3.57
CA ASN A 383 22.39 14.48 2.64
C ASN A 383 22.62 13.35 1.63
N ARG A 384 22.91 13.72 0.39
CA ARG A 384 23.33 12.81 -0.67
C ARG A 384 24.54 13.38 -1.41
N GLN A 385 25.57 12.58 -1.58
CA GLN A 385 26.69 12.89 -2.46
C GLN A 385 26.57 12.09 -3.77
N GLN A 386 26.69 12.79 -4.90
CA GLN A 386 26.64 12.25 -6.26
C GLN A 386 27.76 12.93 -7.08
N GLY A 387 28.82 12.19 -7.42
CA GLY A 387 30.04 12.79 -7.95
C GLY A 387 30.61 13.85 -6.99
N LEU A 388 30.89 15.04 -7.51
CA LEU A 388 31.34 16.19 -6.70
C LEU A 388 30.20 17.02 -6.07
N LEU A 389 28.94 16.71 -6.36
CA LEU A 389 27.79 17.43 -5.83
C LEU A 389 27.32 16.87 -4.49
N LEU A 390 26.96 17.79 -3.59
CA LEU A 390 26.28 17.51 -2.34
C LEU A 390 24.86 18.09 -2.39
N SER A 391 23.87 17.21 -2.26
CA SER A 391 22.47 17.55 -2.08
C SER A 391 22.12 17.51 -0.60
N GLU A 392 21.54 18.61 -0.09
CA GLU A 392 21.01 18.73 1.27
C GLU A 392 19.48 18.81 1.21
N TYR A 393 18.80 17.99 2.00
CA TYR A 393 17.34 17.91 2.06
C TYR A 393 16.85 18.35 3.43
N ALA A 394 15.93 19.31 3.45
CA ALA A 394 15.23 19.74 4.65
C ALA A 394 13.76 19.37 4.55
N TYR A 395 13.17 18.96 5.66
CA TYR A 395 11.76 18.55 5.73
C TYR A 395 10.99 19.47 6.69
N ASP A 396 9.68 19.55 6.52
CA ASP A 396 8.80 20.13 7.52
C ASP A 396 8.39 19.12 8.61
N ASP A 397 7.63 19.58 9.60
CA ASP A 397 7.17 18.76 10.72
C ASP A 397 6.17 17.67 10.30
N GLN A 398 5.69 17.67 9.05
CA GLN A 398 4.89 16.58 8.49
C GLN A 398 5.72 15.62 7.63
N GLY A 399 7.03 15.81 7.57
CA GLY A 399 7.96 14.98 6.81
C GLY A 399 7.92 15.20 5.31
N ARG A 400 7.37 16.33 4.85
CA ARG A 400 7.37 16.72 3.43
C ARG A 400 8.64 17.49 3.11
N LEU A 401 9.18 17.32 1.90
CA LEU A 401 10.37 18.04 1.46
C LEU A 401 10.09 19.54 1.47
N LYS A 402 10.84 20.31 2.26
CA LYS A 402 10.74 21.76 2.40
C LYS A 402 11.83 22.48 1.61
N ALA A 403 13.02 21.90 1.51
CA ALA A 403 14.08 22.44 0.67
C ALA A 403 15.00 21.34 0.14
N HIS A 404 15.48 21.53 -1.09
CA HIS A 404 16.58 20.78 -1.69
C HIS A 404 17.64 21.78 -2.17
N ALA A 405 18.82 21.75 -1.57
CA ALA A 405 19.94 22.61 -1.93
C ALA A 405 21.08 21.77 -2.49
N VAL A 406 21.68 22.23 -3.59
CA VAL A 406 22.80 21.55 -4.24
C VAL A 406 24.02 22.45 -4.20
N SER A 407 25.12 21.90 -3.71
CA SER A 407 26.40 22.60 -3.57
C SER A 407 27.58 21.76 -4.08
N GLN A 408 28.69 22.43 -4.36
CA GLN A 408 29.97 21.81 -4.70
C GLN A 408 31.09 22.57 -4.01
N GLN A 409 31.98 21.90 -3.28
CA GLN A 409 33.09 22.55 -2.56
C GLN A 409 32.62 23.76 -1.71
N GLN A 410 31.48 23.62 -1.02
CA GLN A 410 30.81 24.68 -0.23
C GLN A 410 30.25 25.88 -1.03
N LYS A 411 30.36 25.87 -2.37
CA LYS A 411 29.67 26.84 -3.23
C LYS A 411 28.27 26.34 -3.53
N ASN A 412 27.26 27.11 -3.14
CA ASN A 412 25.87 26.85 -3.51
C ASN A 412 25.68 27.03 -5.02
N LEU A 413 25.12 26.00 -5.68
CA LEU A 413 24.85 26.02 -7.12
C LEU A 413 23.40 26.40 -7.38
N TYR A 414 22.46 25.70 -6.75
CA TYR A 414 21.03 25.98 -6.86
C TYR A 414 20.24 25.42 -5.68
N ARG A 415 19.00 25.90 -5.53
CA ARG A 415 18.10 25.52 -4.45
C ARG A 415 16.64 25.54 -4.92
N ARG A 416 15.86 24.61 -4.38
CA ARG A 416 14.40 24.54 -4.50
C ARG A 416 13.80 24.60 -3.11
N ASP A 417 12.94 25.58 -2.87
CA ASP A 417 12.12 25.67 -1.66
C ASP A 417 10.67 25.31 -1.98
N TYR A 418 10.07 24.50 -1.12
CA TYR A 418 8.71 23.99 -1.25
C TYR A 418 7.88 24.49 -0.08
N ALA A 419 6.66 24.96 -0.37
CA ALA A 419 5.67 25.26 0.65
C ALA A 419 4.37 24.55 0.33
N TYR A 420 3.62 24.25 1.38
CA TYR A 420 2.39 23.48 1.30
C TYR A 420 1.29 24.14 2.11
N SER A 421 0.06 23.98 1.64
CA SER A 421 -1.14 24.39 2.35
C SER A 421 -1.36 23.52 3.61
N LEU A 422 -2.30 23.97 4.45
CA LEU A 422 -2.70 23.27 5.67
C LEU A 422 -3.18 21.83 5.41
N ASN A 423 -3.87 21.59 4.29
CA ASN A 423 -4.39 20.27 3.91
C ASN A 423 -3.43 19.42 3.08
N GLY A 424 -2.17 19.84 2.91
CA GLY A 424 -1.18 19.00 2.25
C GLY A 424 -0.80 19.37 0.82
N ASN A 425 -1.61 20.19 0.12
CA ASN A 425 -1.35 20.53 -1.28
C ASN A 425 -0.09 21.38 -1.40
N LEU A 426 0.66 21.20 -2.49
CA LEU A 426 1.82 22.04 -2.79
C LEU A 426 1.34 23.45 -3.15
N ASP A 427 1.75 24.48 -2.40
CA ASP A 427 1.36 25.87 -2.66
C ASP A 427 2.29 26.54 -3.66
N HIS A 428 3.60 26.38 -3.47
CA HIS A 428 4.59 26.90 -4.41
C HIS A 428 5.92 26.16 -4.37
N ILE A 429 6.66 26.27 -5.47
CA ILE A 429 8.08 25.93 -5.57
C ILE A 429 8.82 27.21 -5.94
N ALA A 430 9.81 27.61 -5.15
CA ALA A 430 10.76 28.66 -5.50
C ALA A 430 12.08 28.01 -5.93
N ASP A 431 12.39 28.05 -7.21
CA ASP A 431 13.58 27.42 -7.80
C ASP A 431 14.54 28.50 -8.34
N THR A 432 15.81 28.47 -7.91
CA THR A 432 16.81 29.46 -8.35
C THR A 432 17.13 29.35 -9.85
N ARG A 433 16.99 28.17 -10.45
CA ARG A 433 17.21 27.90 -11.89
C ARG A 433 15.95 28.13 -12.72
N HIS A 434 14.77 27.80 -12.20
CA HIS A 434 13.51 27.82 -12.97
C HIS A 434 12.53 28.95 -12.61
N GLY A 435 12.80 29.70 -11.55
CA GLY A 435 11.86 30.71 -11.02
C GLY A 435 10.83 30.07 -10.10
N GLN A 436 9.82 30.86 -9.72
CA GLN A 436 8.79 30.43 -8.80
C GLN A 436 7.52 29.98 -9.55
N ARG A 437 6.94 28.88 -9.08
CA ARG A 437 5.67 28.31 -9.52
C ARG A 437 4.69 28.34 -8.36
N ASN A 438 3.51 28.94 -8.55
CA ASN A 438 2.43 28.95 -7.56
C ASN A 438 1.24 28.13 -8.08
N TYR A 439 0.70 27.26 -7.25
CA TYR A 439 -0.34 26.30 -7.60
C TYR A 439 -1.67 26.72 -6.98
N GLN A 440 -2.77 26.48 -7.71
CA GLN A 440 -4.12 26.78 -7.25
C GLN A 440 -5.01 25.56 -7.48
N TYR A 441 -5.90 25.30 -6.52
CA TYR A 441 -6.74 24.09 -6.49
C TYR A 441 -8.22 24.47 -6.37
N ASP A 442 -9.09 23.58 -6.83
CA ASP A 442 -10.51 23.64 -6.54
C ASP A 442 -10.85 23.03 -5.16
N PRO A 443 -12.11 23.08 -4.69
CA PRO A 443 -12.49 22.48 -3.42
C PRO A 443 -12.28 20.97 -3.32
N LEU A 444 -12.11 20.25 -4.43
CA LEU A 444 -11.81 18.81 -4.48
C LEU A 444 -10.30 18.51 -4.51
N ASN A 445 -9.44 19.52 -4.30
CA ASN A 445 -7.98 19.41 -4.39
C ASN A 445 -7.43 19.14 -5.78
N ARG A 446 -8.21 19.40 -6.84
CA ARG A 446 -7.74 19.23 -8.22
C ARG A 446 -7.04 20.51 -8.66
N LEU A 447 -5.90 20.36 -9.34
CA LEU A 447 -5.10 21.49 -9.82
C LEU A 447 -5.86 22.26 -10.92
N THR A 448 -6.08 23.56 -10.73
CA THR A 448 -6.78 24.43 -11.70
C THR A 448 -5.87 25.44 -12.37
N ARG A 449 -4.76 25.82 -11.73
CA ARG A 449 -3.85 26.82 -12.30
C ARG A 449 -2.42 26.71 -11.77
N VAL A 450 -1.44 27.01 -12.64
CA VAL A 450 -0.05 27.27 -12.25
C VAL A 450 0.38 28.64 -12.77
N ARG A 451 0.95 29.47 -11.89
CA ARG A 451 1.52 30.78 -12.24
C ARG A 451 3.03 30.75 -12.11
N HIS A 452 3.71 31.21 -13.15
CA HIS A 452 5.16 31.29 -13.24
C HIS A 452 5.64 32.74 -13.02
N THR A 453 6.77 32.94 -12.35
CA THR A 453 7.35 34.28 -12.15
C THR A 453 8.33 34.73 -13.22
N ARG A 454 8.86 33.79 -14.02
CA ARG A 454 9.60 34.09 -15.26
C ARG A 454 8.64 34.07 -16.43
N ASP A 455 9.02 34.65 -17.58
CA ASP A 455 8.21 34.96 -18.79
C ASP A 455 7.49 33.76 -19.48
N GLN A 456 6.93 32.85 -18.70
CA GLN A 456 6.14 31.72 -19.11
C GLN A 456 4.66 32.05 -18.90
N PRO A 457 3.80 31.72 -19.86
CA PRO A 457 2.37 31.89 -19.70
C PRO A 457 1.86 31.01 -18.55
N PRO A 458 0.83 31.45 -17.79
CA PRO A 458 0.22 30.60 -16.78
C PRO A 458 -0.44 29.37 -17.42
N GLU A 459 -0.38 28.25 -16.72
CA GLU A 459 -1.12 27.04 -17.09
C GLU A 459 -2.50 27.10 -16.44
N SER A 460 -3.54 26.69 -17.18
CA SER A 460 -4.92 26.65 -16.69
C SER A 460 -5.57 25.33 -17.04
N PHE A 461 -6.32 24.77 -16.10
CA PHE A 461 -6.95 23.46 -16.19
C PHE A 461 -8.40 23.57 -15.73
N ALA A 462 -9.30 22.90 -16.44
CA ALA A 462 -10.65 22.66 -15.98
C ALA A 462 -10.85 21.16 -15.76
N HIS A 463 -11.77 20.81 -14.87
CA HIS A 463 -12.18 19.45 -14.60
C HIS A 463 -13.68 19.38 -14.71
N ASP A 464 -14.21 18.37 -15.39
CA ASP A 464 -15.65 18.10 -15.34
C ASP A 464 -16.03 17.46 -13.99
N PRO A 465 -17.33 17.27 -13.70
CA PRO A 465 -17.76 16.64 -12.45
C PRO A 465 -17.16 15.24 -12.23
N ALA A 466 -17.01 14.41 -13.28
CA ALA A 466 -16.41 13.08 -13.21
C ALA A 466 -14.86 13.09 -13.16
N GLY A 467 -14.23 14.25 -13.02
CA GLY A 467 -12.78 14.39 -12.86
C GLY A 467 -11.97 14.28 -14.15
N ASN A 468 -12.60 14.41 -15.32
CA ASN A 468 -11.89 14.47 -16.59
C ASN A 468 -11.17 15.81 -16.74
N LEU A 469 -9.85 15.75 -16.92
CA LEU A 469 -8.99 16.90 -17.16
C LEU A 469 -9.23 17.50 -18.56
N LEU A 470 -9.45 18.81 -18.60
CA LEU A 470 -9.60 19.62 -19.80
C LEU A 470 -8.53 20.73 -19.83
N MET A 471 -7.49 20.51 -20.63
CA MET A 471 -6.43 21.50 -20.89
C MET A 471 -7.01 22.81 -21.46
N GLN A 472 -6.69 23.97 -20.87
CA GLN A 472 -7.20 25.27 -21.35
C GLN A 472 -6.22 26.01 -22.28
N ASP A 473 -5.08 25.39 -22.60
CA ASP A 473 -4.09 25.93 -23.55
C ASP A 473 -4.56 25.87 -25.01
N ARG A 474 -5.70 25.23 -25.27
CA ARG A 474 -6.34 25.08 -26.57
C ARG A 474 -7.80 25.53 -26.50
N PRO A 475 -8.20 26.59 -27.21
CA PRO A 475 -9.56 27.07 -27.19
C PRO A 475 -10.49 26.13 -27.99
N GLY A 476 -11.73 25.97 -27.51
CA GLY A 476 -12.77 25.25 -28.22
C GLY A 476 -13.62 24.36 -27.31
N ALA A 477 -14.62 23.71 -27.90
CA ALA A 477 -15.48 22.78 -27.18
C ALA A 477 -14.72 21.51 -26.78
N ALA A 478 -15.19 20.87 -25.72
CA ALA A 478 -14.80 19.51 -25.35
C ALA A 478 -16.03 18.61 -25.34
N THR A 479 -15.88 17.35 -25.75
CA THR A 479 -16.95 16.35 -25.68
C THR A 479 -16.40 15.11 -25.02
N ILE A 480 -17.04 14.69 -23.92
CA ILE A 480 -16.67 13.53 -23.12
C ILE A 480 -17.89 12.62 -22.98
N LYS A 481 -17.68 11.31 -22.97
CA LYS A 481 -18.72 10.30 -22.68
C LYS A 481 -18.09 9.14 -21.90
N GLY A 482 -18.56 8.85 -20.68
CA GLY A 482 -18.01 7.74 -19.88
C GLY A 482 -16.51 7.84 -19.70
N ASN A 483 -16.02 9.04 -19.34
CA ASN A 483 -14.59 9.38 -19.26
C ASN A 483 -13.78 9.33 -20.58
N ARG A 484 -14.35 8.93 -21.73
CA ARG A 484 -13.68 8.98 -23.04
C ARG A 484 -13.71 10.40 -23.61
N LEU A 485 -12.55 10.96 -23.96
CA LEU A 485 -12.45 12.30 -24.54
C LEU A 485 -12.63 12.18 -26.05
N LEU A 486 -13.75 12.61 -26.61
CA LEU A 486 -14.07 12.44 -28.04
C LEU A 486 -13.60 13.63 -28.90
N MET A 487 -13.57 14.83 -28.30
CA MET A 487 -13.14 16.05 -28.98
C MET A 487 -12.60 17.05 -27.97
N GLN A 488 -11.54 17.78 -28.34
CA GLN A 488 -11.12 18.99 -27.63
C GLN A 488 -10.46 19.99 -28.59
N GLY A 489 -11.09 21.15 -28.80
CA GLY A 489 -10.59 22.14 -29.76
C GLY A 489 -10.67 21.61 -31.19
N ASP A 490 -9.54 21.50 -31.87
CA ASP A 490 -9.44 20.96 -33.24
C ASP A 490 -9.16 19.44 -33.30
N ARG A 491 -8.94 18.81 -32.14
CA ARG A 491 -8.58 17.40 -32.02
C ARG A 491 -9.81 16.52 -31.85
N HIS A 492 -9.84 15.42 -32.59
CA HIS A 492 -10.84 14.38 -32.50
C HIS A 492 -10.18 13.04 -32.16
N TYR A 493 -10.84 12.28 -31.30
CA TYR A 493 -10.31 11.04 -30.76
C TYR A 493 -11.31 9.91 -31.03
N ASP A 494 -10.84 8.86 -31.70
CA ASP A 494 -11.63 7.68 -31.98
C ASP A 494 -11.14 6.52 -31.12
N TYR A 495 -12.07 5.80 -30.52
CA TYR A 495 -11.80 4.64 -29.67
C TYR A 495 -12.27 3.36 -30.35
N ASP A 496 -11.62 2.23 -30.05
CA ASP A 496 -12.14 0.91 -30.40
C ASP A 496 -13.34 0.51 -29.51
N ALA A 497 -13.87 -0.68 -29.77
CA ALA A 497 -15.01 -1.24 -29.04
C ALA A 497 -14.73 -1.47 -27.54
N PHE A 498 -13.46 -1.50 -27.12
CA PHE A 498 -13.00 -1.75 -25.75
C PHE A 498 -12.46 -0.47 -25.08
N GLY A 499 -12.67 0.70 -25.69
CA GLY A 499 -12.26 1.99 -25.14
C GLY A 499 -10.77 2.31 -25.28
N ASN A 500 -10.02 1.61 -26.14
CA ASN A 500 -8.64 2.00 -26.42
C ASN A 500 -8.61 3.10 -27.49
N LEU A 501 -7.85 4.17 -27.28
CA LEU A 501 -7.70 5.23 -28.27
C LEU A 501 -6.99 4.68 -29.52
N ILE A 502 -7.67 4.64 -30.66
CA ILE A 502 -7.12 4.11 -31.92
C ILE A 502 -6.72 5.20 -32.91
N ARG A 503 -7.32 6.40 -32.84
CA ARG A 503 -6.93 7.52 -33.71
C ARG A 503 -7.04 8.86 -33.01
N GLU A 504 -6.05 9.70 -33.21
CA GLU A 504 -6.12 11.14 -32.97
C GLU A 504 -6.03 11.87 -34.32
N ARG A 505 -6.98 12.77 -34.58
CA ARG A 505 -7.06 13.55 -35.82
C ARG A 505 -7.08 15.04 -35.48
N ARG A 506 -6.33 15.84 -36.23
CA ARG A 506 -6.29 17.31 -36.05
C ARG A 506 -6.00 18.08 -37.35
N GLY A 507 -6.01 19.40 -37.23
CA GLY A 507 -5.67 20.32 -38.32
C GLY A 507 -6.76 20.44 -39.40
N THR A 508 -6.45 21.19 -40.46
CA THR A 508 -7.41 21.52 -41.52
C THR A 508 -7.94 20.25 -42.21
N GLY A 509 -9.24 20.02 -42.09
CA GLY A 509 -9.90 18.84 -42.65
C GLY A 509 -9.50 17.53 -41.97
N GLN A 510 -8.97 17.57 -40.73
CA GLN A 510 -8.64 16.39 -39.93
C GLN A 510 -7.60 15.46 -40.60
N LYS A 511 -6.68 16.05 -41.36
CA LYS A 511 -5.71 15.33 -42.19
C LYS A 511 -4.45 14.88 -41.43
N LEU A 512 -4.15 15.49 -40.27
CA LEU A 512 -3.05 15.03 -39.43
C LEU A 512 -3.58 13.93 -38.54
N VAL A 513 -3.25 12.68 -38.87
CA VAL A 513 -3.77 11.50 -38.19
C VAL A 513 -2.62 10.74 -37.52
N THR A 514 -2.78 10.48 -36.24
CA THR A 514 -1.97 9.52 -35.50
C THR A 514 -2.83 8.28 -35.27
N GLU A 515 -2.33 7.10 -35.65
CA GLU A 515 -3.05 5.83 -35.48
C GLU A 515 -2.34 4.94 -34.46
N TYR A 516 -3.12 4.24 -33.64
CA TYR A 516 -2.66 3.35 -32.57
C TYR A 516 -3.25 1.95 -32.80
N ARG A 517 -2.45 0.90 -32.53
CA ARG A 517 -2.85 -0.51 -32.63
C ARG A 517 -2.55 -1.25 -31.34
N TYR A 518 -3.46 -2.10 -30.90
CA TYR A 518 -3.35 -2.86 -29.64
C TYR A 518 -3.43 -4.37 -29.89
N ASP A 519 -2.87 -5.15 -28.97
CA ASP A 519 -3.10 -6.60 -28.90
C ASP A 519 -4.38 -6.94 -28.09
N GLY A 520 -4.70 -8.23 -27.99
CA GLY A 520 -5.85 -8.73 -27.22
C GLY A 520 -5.75 -8.50 -25.70
N GLN A 521 -4.63 -7.98 -25.20
CA GLN A 521 -4.46 -7.59 -23.80
C GLN A 521 -4.50 -6.06 -23.62
N HIS A 522 -4.92 -5.32 -24.64
CA HIS A 522 -4.97 -3.86 -24.67
C HIS A 522 -3.59 -3.19 -24.52
N ARG A 523 -2.50 -3.89 -24.89
CA ARG A 523 -1.15 -3.30 -24.91
C ARG A 523 -0.89 -2.68 -26.28
N LEU A 524 -0.36 -1.46 -26.31
CA LEU A 524 -0.05 -0.76 -27.56
C LEU A 524 1.07 -1.50 -28.30
N VAL A 525 0.78 -2.08 -29.46
CA VAL A 525 1.75 -2.82 -30.30
C VAL A 525 2.24 -2.03 -31.49
N GLY A 526 1.61 -0.89 -31.82
CA GLY A 526 2.18 0.02 -32.81
C GLY A 526 1.52 1.38 -32.92
N VAL A 527 2.29 2.33 -33.45
CA VAL A 527 1.91 3.71 -33.71
C VAL A 527 2.27 4.07 -35.15
N THR A 528 1.43 4.87 -35.79
CA THR A 528 1.72 5.49 -37.08
C THR A 528 1.41 6.98 -36.99
N THR A 529 2.44 7.82 -37.13
CA THR A 529 2.33 9.27 -36.96
C THR A 529 1.95 9.97 -38.28
N PRO A 530 1.51 11.25 -38.25
CA PRO A 530 1.06 11.95 -39.45
C PRO A 530 2.08 12.07 -40.59
N ASN A 531 3.38 11.96 -40.27
CA ASN A 531 4.47 11.98 -41.24
C ASN A 531 4.78 10.59 -41.85
N GLY A 532 4.05 9.55 -41.47
CA GLY A 532 4.23 8.18 -41.94
C GLY A 532 5.27 7.36 -41.16
N CYS A 533 5.94 7.92 -40.15
CA CYS A 533 6.83 7.15 -39.28
C CYS A 533 6.04 6.07 -38.54
N THR A 534 6.65 4.90 -38.37
CA THR A 534 6.00 3.75 -37.72
C THR A 534 6.83 3.23 -36.56
N ALA A 535 6.14 2.93 -35.47
CA ALA A 535 6.71 2.30 -34.29
C ALA A 535 5.99 0.99 -34.00
N THR A 536 6.71 -0.02 -33.54
CA THR A 536 6.16 -1.30 -33.07
C THR A 536 6.77 -1.68 -31.74
N TYR A 537 5.99 -2.35 -30.89
CA TYR A 537 6.39 -2.71 -29.53
C TYR A 537 6.11 -4.20 -29.27
N ARG A 538 6.94 -4.82 -28.43
CA ARG A 538 6.72 -6.20 -27.94
C ARG A 538 6.84 -6.25 -26.42
N TYR A 539 6.19 -7.23 -25.83
CA TYR A 539 6.04 -7.38 -24.39
C TYR A 539 6.38 -8.80 -23.95
N ASP A 540 6.83 -8.96 -22.70
CA ASP A 540 6.94 -10.28 -22.07
C ASP A 540 5.59 -10.74 -21.47
N ALA A 541 5.61 -11.94 -20.88
CA ALA A 541 4.47 -12.57 -20.22
C ALA A 541 3.86 -11.73 -19.06
N PHE A 542 4.64 -10.84 -18.44
CA PHE A 542 4.16 -9.89 -17.41
C PHE A 542 3.72 -8.54 -18.01
N GLY A 543 3.68 -8.41 -19.33
CA GLY A 543 3.30 -7.19 -20.02
C GLY A 543 4.35 -6.07 -19.92
N ARG A 544 5.62 -6.40 -19.61
CA ARG A 544 6.72 -5.43 -19.61
C ARG A 544 7.20 -5.25 -21.04
N ARG A 545 7.39 -4.00 -21.48
CA ARG A 545 7.89 -3.75 -22.84
C ARG A 545 9.34 -4.23 -22.95
N ILE A 546 9.60 -5.21 -23.83
CA ILE A 546 10.92 -5.80 -24.05
C ILE A 546 11.58 -5.29 -25.32
N THR A 547 10.82 -4.82 -26.30
CA THR A 547 11.38 -4.20 -27.51
C THR A 547 10.54 -3.04 -28.00
N LYS A 548 11.21 -2.11 -28.68
CA LYS A 548 10.63 -1.06 -29.50
C LYS A 548 11.40 -0.97 -30.81
N THR A 549 10.70 -0.94 -31.93
CA THR A 549 11.31 -0.73 -33.25
C THR A 549 10.69 0.49 -33.91
N VAL A 550 11.51 1.50 -34.21
CA VAL A 550 11.11 2.74 -34.88
C VAL A 550 11.89 2.85 -36.18
N ASP A 551 11.19 2.94 -37.31
CA ASP A 551 11.78 3.07 -38.66
C ASP A 551 12.93 2.05 -38.93
N GLY A 552 12.79 0.83 -38.41
CA GLY A 552 13.76 -0.27 -38.57
C GLY A 552 14.89 -0.31 -37.52
N HIS A 553 14.94 0.64 -36.58
CA HIS A 553 15.89 0.67 -35.47
C HIS A 553 15.26 0.09 -34.21
N THR A 554 15.84 -0.99 -33.68
CA THR A 554 15.34 -1.68 -32.50
C THR A 554 16.12 -1.30 -31.24
N THR A 555 15.38 -1.02 -30.17
CA THR A 555 15.86 -0.92 -28.80
C THR A 555 15.24 -2.06 -27.99
N GLU A 556 16.08 -2.80 -27.28
CA GLU A 556 15.70 -3.87 -26.34
C GLU A 556 15.75 -3.34 -24.91
N PHE A 557 14.85 -3.82 -24.06
CA PHE A 557 14.67 -3.37 -22.68
C PHE A 557 14.86 -4.51 -21.69
N PHE A 558 15.40 -4.20 -20.52
CA PHE A 558 15.63 -5.14 -19.43
C PHE A 558 14.99 -4.63 -18.13
N TRP A 559 14.38 -5.53 -17.36
CA TRP A 559 13.56 -5.23 -16.21
C TRP A 559 14.09 -5.91 -14.94
N GLN A 560 13.81 -5.29 -13.80
CA GLN A 560 13.96 -5.84 -12.45
C GLN A 560 12.61 -5.68 -11.75
N GLY A 561 11.83 -6.76 -11.64
CA GLY A 561 10.41 -6.64 -11.28
C GLY A 561 9.70 -5.65 -12.22
N ASP A 562 9.17 -4.54 -11.67
CA ASP A 562 8.50 -3.48 -12.43
C ASP A 562 9.40 -2.27 -12.77
N ASN A 563 10.69 -2.28 -12.42
CA ASN A 563 11.62 -1.22 -12.80
C ASN A 563 12.31 -1.54 -14.13
N LEU A 564 12.33 -0.59 -15.07
CA LEU A 564 13.15 -0.67 -16.29
C LEU A 564 14.60 -0.36 -15.94
N ILE A 565 15.49 -1.35 -15.99
CA ILE A 565 16.87 -1.18 -15.50
C ILE A 565 17.93 -1.10 -16.60
N ALA A 566 17.61 -1.48 -17.84
CA ALA A 566 18.54 -1.28 -18.95
C ALA A 566 17.84 -1.16 -20.30
N GLU A 567 18.52 -0.48 -21.21
CA GLU A 567 18.19 -0.47 -22.64
C GLU A 567 19.44 -0.73 -23.48
N SER A 568 19.25 -1.43 -24.59
CA SER A 568 20.31 -1.81 -25.52
C SER A 568 19.85 -1.58 -26.95
N SER A 569 20.64 -0.85 -27.73
CA SER A 569 20.45 -0.65 -29.16
C SER A 569 21.80 -0.84 -29.88
N ARG A 570 21.82 -0.67 -31.21
CA ARG A 570 23.09 -0.61 -31.95
C ARG A 570 23.92 0.63 -31.62
N GLU A 571 23.29 1.69 -31.11
CA GLU A 571 23.91 2.99 -30.87
C GLU A 571 24.43 3.12 -29.45
N HIS A 572 23.68 2.62 -28.46
CA HIS A 572 24.03 2.76 -27.05
C HIS A 572 23.55 1.59 -26.19
N TYR A 573 24.16 1.49 -25.02
CA TYR A 573 23.72 0.65 -23.92
C TYR A 573 23.64 1.51 -22.67
N ARG A 574 22.49 1.52 -22.01
CA ARG A 574 22.29 2.29 -20.78
C ARG A 574 21.71 1.41 -19.69
N SER A 575 22.07 1.71 -18.45
CA SER A 575 21.43 1.12 -17.27
C SER A 575 20.92 2.21 -16.33
N TYR A 576 19.82 1.94 -15.65
CA TYR A 576 19.20 2.87 -14.70
C TYR A 576 19.29 2.28 -13.30
N VAL A 577 19.83 3.07 -12.37
CA VAL A 577 19.91 2.73 -10.95
C VAL A 577 18.90 3.57 -10.21
N TYR A 578 18.06 2.94 -9.39
CA TYR A 578 16.99 3.59 -8.63
C TYR A 578 17.32 3.66 -7.14
N GLU A 579 16.68 4.58 -6.42
CA GLU A 579 16.65 4.53 -4.96
C GLU A 579 15.98 3.20 -4.52
N PRO A 580 16.56 2.44 -3.57
CA PRO A 580 16.04 1.12 -3.20
C PRO A 580 14.54 1.12 -2.86
N GLY A 581 13.80 0.17 -3.44
CA GLY A 581 12.37 0.01 -3.20
C GLY A 581 11.48 1.12 -3.78
N SER A 582 11.98 1.89 -4.76
CA SER A 582 11.24 2.99 -5.39
C SER A 582 11.40 3.01 -6.90
N PHE A 583 10.71 3.96 -7.55
CA PHE A 583 10.84 4.30 -8.97
C PHE A 583 11.63 5.61 -9.18
N ARG A 584 12.25 6.16 -8.13
CA ARG A 584 13.03 7.40 -8.20
C ARG A 584 14.42 7.12 -8.75
N PRO A 585 14.78 7.65 -9.92
CA PRO A 585 16.06 7.32 -10.53
C PRO A 585 17.19 8.04 -9.79
N LEU A 586 18.25 7.31 -9.48
CA LEU A 586 19.41 7.78 -8.73
C LEU A 586 20.60 8.08 -9.65
N ALA A 587 20.88 7.17 -10.59
CA ALA A 587 21.94 7.32 -11.57
C ALA A 587 21.59 6.62 -12.90
N MET A 588 22.15 7.13 -14.00
CA MET A 588 22.18 6.46 -15.30
C MET A 588 23.62 6.06 -15.58
N LEU A 589 23.82 4.84 -16.08
CA LEU A 589 25.11 4.34 -16.52
C LEU A 589 25.10 4.28 -18.05
N ASP A 590 25.98 5.02 -18.70
CA ASP A 590 26.14 4.98 -20.15
C ASP A 590 27.35 4.12 -20.53
N GLY A 591 27.15 3.13 -21.40
CA GLY A 591 28.17 2.18 -21.84
C GLY A 591 28.01 0.76 -21.27
N LYS A 592 28.36 -0.25 -22.08
CA LYS A 592 28.17 -1.67 -21.76
C LYS A 592 29.34 -2.28 -20.98
N GLY A 593 29.05 -2.73 -19.77
CA GLY A 593 29.91 -3.56 -18.94
C GLY A 593 30.83 -2.77 -18.00
N PRO A 594 31.51 -3.46 -17.06
CA PRO A 594 32.15 -2.83 -15.91
C PRO A 594 33.23 -1.77 -16.21
N LYS A 595 33.87 -1.87 -17.38
CA LYS A 595 34.94 -0.96 -17.79
C LYS A 595 34.45 0.28 -18.54
N LYS A 596 33.22 0.23 -19.07
CA LYS A 596 32.65 1.28 -19.92
C LYS A 596 31.50 2.03 -19.26
N ALA A 597 30.86 1.44 -18.25
CA ALA A 597 29.75 2.06 -17.52
C ALA A 597 30.17 3.40 -16.88
N CYS A 598 29.78 4.50 -17.53
CA CYS A 598 30.03 5.87 -17.10
C CYS A 598 28.81 6.40 -16.33
N PRO A 599 28.95 6.79 -15.04
CA PRO A 599 27.82 7.24 -14.25
C PRO A 599 27.46 8.71 -14.51
N PHE A 600 26.16 8.97 -14.61
CA PHE A 600 25.52 10.28 -14.59
C PHE A 600 24.45 10.29 -13.50
N TYR A 601 24.24 11.44 -12.86
CA TYR A 601 23.48 11.53 -11.61
C TYR A 601 22.21 12.34 -11.76
N TYR A 602 21.09 11.76 -11.35
CA TYR A 602 19.80 12.43 -11.40
C TYR A 602 19.62 13.39 -10.23
N GLN A 603 19.10 14.57 -10.54
CA GLN A 603 18.65 15.57 -9.57
C GLN A 603 17.13 15.73 -9.73
N LEU A 604 16.40 15.34 -8.69
CA LEU A 604 14.96 15.16 -8.73
C LEU A 604 14.22 16.33 -8.06
N ASP A 605 12.94 16.48 -8.38
CA ASP A 605 12.02 17.27 -7.56
C ASP A 605 11.39 16.44 -6.42
N HIS A 606 10.42 17.03 -5.71
CA HIS A 606 9.72 16.40 -4.58
C HIS A 606 8.89 15.18 -4.98
N LEU A 607 8.54 15.04 -6.27
CA LEU A 607 7.85 13.87 -6.82
C LEU A 607 8.80 12.80 -7.33
N GLY A 608 10.12 13.03 -7.27
CA GLY A 608 11.09 12.13 -7.88
C GLY A 608 11.22 12.30 -9.39
N THR A 609 10.77 13.43 -9.95
CA THR A 609 10.87 13.73 -11.39
C THR A 609 12.26 14.24 -11.74
N PRO A 610 12.97 13.66 -12.72
CA PRO A 610 14.24 14.18 -13.23
C PRO A 610 14.14 15.63 -13.70
N GLN A 611 14.81 16.56 -13.02
CA GLN A 611 14.95 17.95 -13.45
C GLN A 611 16.30 18.19 -14.13
N GLU A 612 17.37 17.59 -13.59
CA GLU A 612 18.72 17.60 -14.16
C GLU A 612 19.36 16.22 -14.15
N LEU A 613 20.30 16.05 -15.09
CA LEU A 613 21.28 14.99 -15.08
C LEU A 613 22.68 15.64 -15.09
N THR A 614 23.55 15.24 -14.17
CA THR A 614 24.90 15.77 -14.05
C THR A 614 25.96 14.71 -14.27
N ASP A 615 27.14 15.11 -14.77
CA ASP A 615 28.31 14.23 -14.80
C ASP A 615 28.98 14.12 -13.41
N PHE A 616 30.10 13.42 -13.33
CA PHE A 616 30.90 13.31 -12.10
C PHE A 616 31.42 14.67 -11.60
N GLY A 617 31.77 15.57 -12.51
CA GLY A 617 32.24 16.92 -12.21
C GLY A 617 31.15 17.84 -11.64
N GLY A 618 29.88 17.45 -11.73
CA GLY A 618 28.74 18.24 -11.31
C GLY A 618 28.20 19.18 -12.40
N GLU A 619 28.71 19.06 -13.63
CA GLU A 619 28.22 19.82 -14.77
C GLU A 619 26.88 19.24 -15.25
N ILE A 620 25.93 20.12 -15.56
CA ILE A 620 24.61 19.72 -16.05
C ILE A 620 24.73 19.34 -17.53
N VAL A 621 24.55 18.06 -17.82
CA VAL A 621 24.59 17.53 -19.20
C VAL A 621 23.22 17.49 -19.85
N TRP A 622 22.16 17.45 -19.03
CA TRP A 622 20.77 17.46 -19.47
C TRP A 622 19.89 18.15 -18.43
N SER A 623 18.90 18.94 -18.86
CA SER A 623 17.87 19.47 -17.97
C SER A 623 16.55 19.72 -18.70
N ALA A 624 15.44 19.53 -17.99
CA ALA A 624 14.10 19.70 -18.53
C ALA A 624 13.23 20.62 -17.66
N GLN A 625 12.29 21.28 -18.31
CA GLN A 625 11.17 21.96 -17.66
C GLN A 625 9.87 21.28 -18.09
N TYR A 626 8.97 21.11 -17.14
CA TYR A 626 7.70 20.41 -17.33
C TYR A 626 6.53 21.35 -17.04
N ASN A 627 5.43 21.15 -17.76
CA ASN A 627 4.13 21.60 -17.28
C ASN A 627 3.68 20.73 -16.09
N ALA A 628 2.60 21.11 -15.42
CA ALA A 628 2.14 20.42 -14.22
C ALA A 628 1.73 18.95 -14.44
N TYR A 629 1.41 18.56 -15.68
CA TYR A 629 1.02 17.20 -16.06
C TYR A 629 2.15 16.47 -16.83
N GLY A 630 3.40 16.90 -16.68
CA GLY A 630 4.57 16.14 -17.14
C GLY A 630 4.96 16.33 -18.60
N LYS A 631 4.30 17.21 -19.35
CA LYS A 631 4.76 17.58 -20.71
C LYS A 631 6.03 18.39 -20.61
N VAL A 632 7.09 17.95 -21.28
CA VAL A 632 8.32 18.74 -21.41
C VAL A 632 8.02 19.99 -22.25
N THR A 633 8.24 21.17 -21.65
CA THR A 633 8.06 22.47 -22.30
C THR A 633 9.38 23.05 -22.79
N ARG A 634 10.49 22.67 -22.16
CA ARG A 634 11.84 23.08 -22.57
C ARG A 634 12.85 22.00 -22.21
N LEU A 635 13.77 21.75 -23.14
CA LEU A 635 14.91 20.87 -22.96
C LEU A 635 16.20 21.66 -23.19
N ALA A 636 17.23 21.39 -22.38
CA ALA A 636 18.55 21.99 -22.55
C ALA A 636 19.64 20.94 -22.30
N PHE A 637 20.66 20.97 -23.15
CA PHE A 637 21.81 20.07 -23.12
C PHE A 637 23.09 20.83 -22.75
N GLY A 638 24.05 20.12 -22.15
CA GLY A 638 25.38 20.66 -21.85
C GLY A 638 26.23 20.89 -23.12
N GLY A 639 27.43 21.44 -22.94
CA GLY A 639 28.34 21.77 -24.05
C GLY A 639 29.10 20.59 -24.68
N GLY A 640 28.88 19.36 -24.20
CA GLY A 640 29.53 18.13 -24.67
C GLY A 640 28.69 17.33 -25.66
N GLU A 641 28.99 16.03 -25.79
CA GLU A 641 28.15 15.09 -26.56
C GLU A 641 26.72 15.10 -26.02
N GLN A 642 25.74 15.11 -26.92
CA GLN A 642 24.33 15.21 -26.54
C GLN A 642 23.89 13.91 -25.88
N LEU A 643 23.78 13.93 -24.56
CA LEU A 643 23.23 12.83 -23.76
C LEU A 643 21.76 13.09 -23.48
N ASP A 644 20.87 12.34 -24.14
CA ASP A 644 19.45 12.34 -23.81
C ASP A 644 19.10 11.21 -22.84
N GLN A 645 18.06 11.44 -22.03
CA GLN A 645 17.56 10.48 -21.06
C GLN A 645 16.02 10.40 -21.12
N PRO A 646 15.43 9.19 -21.18
CA PRO A 646 14.01 9.02 -21.47
C PRO A 646 13.12 9.04 -20.22
N LEU A 647 13.65 8.98 -19.00
CA LEU A 647 12.83 8.90 -17.79
C LEU A 647 12.08 10.22 -17.54
N ARG A 648 10.81 10.11 -17.13
CA ARG A 648 9.90 11.24 -16.86
C ARG A 648 9.38 11.15 -15.42
N PHE A 649 8.08 11.27 -15.18
CA PHE A 649 7.54 10.94 -13.86
C PHE A 649 7.92 9.51 -13.48
N GLN A 650 7.89 9.21 -12.18
CA GLN A 650 8.19 7.87 -11.68
C GLN A 650 7.44 6.80 -12.51
N GLY A 651 8.15 5.75 -12.95
CA GLY A 651 7.59 4.69 -13.81
C GLY A 651 7.53 4.99 -15.31
N GLN A 652 7.74 6.24 -15.72
CA GLN A 652 7.51 6.67 -17.11
C GLN A 652 8.79 6.71 -17.97
N TYR A 653 8.68 6.14 -19.16
CA TYR A 653 9.67 6.22 -20.25
C TYR A 653 9.11 7.01 -21.43
N PHE A 654 9.82 8.05 -21.88
CA PHE A 654 9.43 8.88 -23.01
C PHE A 654 9.75 8.26 -24.36
N ASP A 655 8.73 8.12 -25.20
CA ASP A 655 8.85 7.69 -26.59
C ASP A 655 8.81 8.90 -27.54
N ALA A 656 9.98 9.30 -28.04
CA ALA A 656 10.12 10.49 -28.88
C ALA A 656 9.31 10.44 -30.18
N GLU A 657 9.09 9.25 -30.74
CA GLU A 657 8.37 9.02 -31.99
C GLU A 657 6.87 9.27 -31.88
N SER A 658 6.27 9.02 -30.70
CA SER A 658 4.84 9.20 -30.47
C SER A 658 4.53 10.42 -29.59
N GLY A 659 5.51 10.86 -28.79
CA GLY A 659 5.33 11.84 -27.73
C GLY A 659 4.66 11.28 -26.47
N LEU A 660 4.40 9.97 -26.43
CA LEU A 660 3.78 9.29 -25.30
C LEU A 660 4.81 8.92 -24.23
N HIS A 661 4.31 8.71 -23.02
CA HIS A 661 5.06 8.17 -21.91
C HIS A 661 4.58 6.73 -21.67
N TYR A 662 5.41 5.74 -21.97
CA TYR A 662 5.15 4.37 -21.57
C TYR A 662 5.24 4.27 -20.04
N ASN A 663 4.16 3.83 -19.39
CA ASN A 663 4.03 3.76 -17.94
C ASN A 663 3.55 2.35 -17.52
N ARG A 664 4.49 1.40 -17.55
CA ARG A 664 4.34 -0.04 -17.22
C ARG A 664 3.12 -0.76 -17.82
N HIS A 665 1.92 -0.52 -17.30
CA HIS A 665 0.67 -1.11 -17.78
C HIS A 665 -0.07 -0.28 -18.85
N ARG A 666 0.21 1.02 -18.98
CA ARG A 666 -0.50 1.91 -19.92
C ARG A 666 0.43 2.92 -20.60
N TYR A 667 -0.07 3.60 -21.62
CA TYR A 667 0.58 4.76 -22.24
C TYR A 667 -0.11 6.04 -21.85
N TYR A 668 0.65 6.98 -21.31
CA TYR A 668 0.21 8.30 -20.89
C TYR A 668 0.50 9.34 -21.97
N ASP A 669 -0.51 10.14 -22.33
CA ASP A 669 -0.33 11.29 -23.21
C ASP A 669 -0.24 12.58 -22.37
N PRO A 670 0.96 13.17 -22.19
CA PRO A 670 1.12 14.41 -21.44
C PRO A 670 0.51 15.63 -22.15
N GLN A 671 0.14 15.54 -23.44
CA GLN A 671 -0.52 16.64 -24.16
C GLN A 671 -1.96 16.84 -23.71
N VAL A 672 -2.63 15.81 -23.21
CA VAL A 672 -4.01 15.87 -22.69
C VAL A 672 -4.12 15.41 -21.24
N GLY A 673 -3.02 14.91 -20.66
CA GLY A 673 -2.92 14.56 -19.25
C GLY A 673 -3.74 13.34 -18.85
N ARG A 674 -3.78 12.31 -19.71
CA ARG A 674 -4.54 11.07 -19.49
C ARG A 674 -3.92 9.87 -20.18
N TYR A 675 -4.36 8.68 -19.78
CA TYR A 675 -4.01 7.42 -20.43
C TYR A 675 -4.79 7.20 -21.73
N LEU A 676 -4.20 6.41 -22.63
CA LEU A 676 -4.81 6.01 -23.91
C LEU A 676 -5.87 4.91 -23.78
N THR A 677 -5.79 4.13 -22.70
CA THR A 677 -6.65 2.97 -22.44
C THR A 677 -7.29 3.10 -21.05
N PRO A 678 -8.46 2.47 -20.82
CA PRO A 678 -9.05 2.38 -19.49
C PRO A 678 -8.13 1.62 -18.54
N ASP A 679 -8.30 1.84 -17.24
CA ASP A 679 -7.51 1.16 -16.22
C ASP A 679 -7.79 -0.36 -16.24
N PRO A 680 -6.77 -1.22 -16.42
CA PRO A 680 -7.00 -2.67 -16.51
C PRO A 680 -7.50 -3.29 -15.20
N ILE A 681 -7.37 -2.60 -14.05
CA ILE A 681 -7.93 -3.04 -12.77
C ILE A 681 -9.29 -2.38 -12.44
N LYS A 682 -9.89 -1.70 -13.43
CA LYS A 682 -11.31 -1.28 -13.43
C LYS A 682 -11.63 -0.39 -12.23
N LEU A 683 -12.67 -0.68 -11.44
CA LEU A 683 -13.09 0.17 -10.33
C LEU A 683 -11.98 0.35 -9.26
N ALA A 684 -11.10 -0.64 -9.08
CA ALA A 684 -9.94 -0.52 -8.18
C ALA A 684 -8.90 0.50 -8.69
N GLY A 685 -8.95 0.82 -9.99
CA GLY A 685 -8.26 1.93 -10.65
C GLY A 685 -8.94 3.30 -10.47
N GLY A 686 -10.00 3.37 -9.67
CA GLY A 686 -10.76 4.60 -9.41
C GLY A 686 -11.93 4.84 -10.38
N LEU A 687 -12.70 5.90 -10.11
CA LEU A 687 -13.92 6.20 -10.85
C LEU A 687 -13.66 6.73 -12.27
N ASN A 688 -12.49 7.33 -12.51
CA ASN A 688 -12.08 7.81 -13.83
C ASN A 688 -11.02 6.89 -14.44
N GLN A 689 -11.44 6.04 -15.36
CA GLN A 689 -10.62 4.98 -15.96
C GLN A 689 -9.46 5.50 -16.83
N TYR A 690 -9.44 6.77 -17.23
CA TYR A 690 -8.37 7.36 -18.06
C TYR A 690 -7.48 8.34 -17.29
N GLN A 691 -7.75 8.58 -16.00
CA GLN A 691 -7.03 9.54 -15.18
C GLN A 691 -5.59 9.08 -14.91
N TYR A 692 -4.64 10.02 -14.97
CA TYR A 692 -3.27 9.78 -14.49
C TYR A 692 -3.19 9.78 -12.96
N THR A 693 -3.56 10.90 -12.34
CA THR A 693 -3.63 11.03 -10.88
C THR A 693 -4.72 12.04 -10.50
N PRO A 694 -5.27 11.99 -9.28
CA PRO A 694 -6.20 13.01 -8.77
C PRO A 694 -5.58 14.40 -8.65
N ASN A 695 -4.28 14.48 -8.33
CA ASN A 695 -3.54 15.73 -8.25
C ASN A 695 -2.04 15.53 -8.58
N PRO A 696 -1.54 16.04 -9.72
CA PRO A 696 -0.19 15.73 -10.20
C PRO A 696 0.93 16.45 -9.42
N THR A 697 0.61 17.32 -8.45
CA THR A 697 1.62 18.01 -7.64
C THR A 697 2.01 17.26 -6.38
N GLY A 698 1.23 16.24 -5.99
CA GLY A 698 1.48 15.44 -4.79
C GLY A 698 1.37 13.93 -5.00
N TRP A 699 0.83 13.49 -6.15
CA TRP A 699 0.60 12.08 -6.48
C TRP A 699 1.43 11.66 -7.68
N VAL A 700 1.79 10.39 -7.71
CA VAL A 700 2.42 9.73 -8.85
C VAL A 700 1.77 8.37 -9.07
N ASP A 701 1.76 7.88 -10.30
CA ASP A 701 1.32 6.53 -10.65
C ASP A 701 2.45 5.81 -11.40
N PRO A 702 3.37 5.13 -10.68
CA PRO A 702 4.51 4.49 -11.32
C PRO A 702 4.20 3.20 -12.09
N LEU A 703 3.01 2.63 -11.88
CA LEU A 703 2.59 1.38 -12.52
C LEU A 703 1.66 1.63 -13.71
N GLY A 704 1.12 2.83 -13.84
CA GLY A 704 0.00 3.04 -14.75
C GLY A 704 -1.28 2.38 -14.25
N LEU A 705 -1.46 2.21 -12.94
CA LEU A 705 -2.65 1.67 -12.30
C LEU A 705 -3.10 2.66 -11.23
N SER A 706 -4.26 3.29 -11.43
CA SER A 706 -4.76 4.37 -10.58
C SER A 706 -5.39 3.81 -9.30
N GLY A 707 -4.59 3.19 -8.41
CA GLY A 707 -5.07 2.45 -7.23
C GLY A 707 -4.51 2.92 -5.88
N ASN A 708 -4.33 4.24 -5.67
CA ASN A 708 -3.83 4.92 -4.45
C ASN A 708 -2.30 4.85 -4.14
N CYS A 709 -1.58 5.99 -4.20
CA CYS A 709 -0.39 6.33 -3.39
C CYS A 709 -0.13 7.86 -3.33
N PRO A 710 -0.06 8.52 -2.15
CA PRO A 710 1.22 8.73 -1.42
C PRO A 710 1.03 8.81 0.14
N PRO A 711 2.05 8.94 1.04
CA PRO A 711 3.24 9.79 0.99
C PRO A 711 4.61 9.05 0.93
N PRO A 712 5.72 9.77 0.66
CA PRO A 712 7.06 9.25 0.34
C PRO A 712 7.81 8.51 1.47
N ASN A 713 7.16 8.25 2.61
CA ASN A 713 7.80 7.83 3.86
C ASN A 713 7.45 6.39 4.30
N LYS A 714 6.94 5.54 3.39
CA LYS A 714 6.86 4.09 3.63
C LYS A 714 7.53 3.35 2.47
N PRO A 715 8.62 2.59 2.71
CA PRO A 715 9.13 1.66 1.72
C PRO A 715 8.07 0.56 1.48
N GLY A 716 7.68 0.37 0.22
CA GLY A 716 6.71 -0.65 -0.21
C GLY A 716 5.42 -0.05 -0.80
N CYS A 717 5.27 -0.14 -2.13
CA CYS A 717 3.97 -0.01 -2.78
C CYS A 717 3.10 -1.21 -2.36
N GLN A 718 2.04 -0.98 -1.59
CA GLN A 718 0.96 -1.96 -1.45
C GLN A 718 -0.22 -1.52 -2.33
N ALA A 719 -0.78 -2.48 -3.05
CA ALA A 719 -1.95 -2.35 -3.93
C ALA A 719 -3.24 -2.06 -3.11
N PRO A 720 -4.35 -1.64 -3.75
CA PRO A 720 -5.40 -0.80 -3.15
C PRO A 720 -6.19 -1.46 -2.02
N ASP A 721 -6.25 -0.80 -0.87
CA ASP A 721 -7.48 -0.71 -0.07
C ASP A 721 -8.19 0.59 -0.49
N ASP A 722 -9.49 0.45 -0.70
CA ASP A 722 -10.38 1.45 -1.27
C ASP A 722 -10.40 2.79 -0.48
N THR A 723 -10.64 3.85 -1.24
CA THR A 723 -10.89 5.26 -0.92
C THR A 723 -11.26 5.65 0.53
N THR A 724 -10.34 5.57 1.50
CA THR A 724 -10.34 6.45 2.67
C THR A 724 -8.91 6.71 3.15
N GLY A 725 -8.49 7.97 3.13
CA GLY A 725 -7.39 8.43 3.97
C GLY A 725 -7.79 8.41 5.44
N VAL A 726 -8.03 7.21 6.00
CA VAL A 726 -8.05 6.91 7.43
C VAL A 726 -7.45 5.50 7.59
N LYS A 727 -6.12 5.42 7.71
CA LYS A 727 -5.55 4.34 8.52
C LYS A 727 -5.93 4.64 9.96
N VAL A 728 -6.92 3.93 10.48
CA VAL A 728 -7.01 3.71 11.92
C VAL A 728 -5.72 2.98 12.27
N ASP A 729 -4.95 3.58 13.17
CA ASP A 729 -3.74 3.05 13.80
C ASP A 729 -3.31 1.64 13.34
N GLU A 730 -2.22 1.51 12.56
CA GLU A 730 -1.45 0.25 12.49
C GLU A 730 -0.69 -0.02 13.81
N GLY A 731 -1.14 0.58 14.92
CA GLY A 731 -0.94 -0.08 16.19
C GLY A 731 -1.73 -1.36 16.09
N GLU A 732 -1.08 -2.52 16.15
CA GLU A 732 -1.77 -3.70 16.63
C GLU A 732 -2.63 -3.24 17.81
N PRO A 733 -3.97 -3.41 17.76
CA PRO A 733 -4.69 -3.48 19.01
C PRO A 733 -4.09 -4.71 19.67
N LYS A 734 -3.12 -4.50 20.57
CA LYS A 734 -2.87 -5.47 21.62
C LYS A 734 -4.26 -5.80 22.15
N ALA A 735 -4.67 -7.04 21.94
CA ALA A 735 -5.93 -7.52 22.45
C ALA A 735 -6.05 -7.00 23.88
N LEU A 736 -7.15 -6.29 24.17
CA LEU A 736 -7.61 -6.21 25.56
C LEU A 736 -7.57 -7.65 26.05
N SER A 737 -6.71 -7.91 27.03
CA SER A 737 -6.56 -9.23 27.64
C SER A 737 -7.97 -9.74 27.95
N ALA A 738 -8.46 -10.71 27.17
CA ALA A 738 -9.73 -11.34 27.46
C ALA A 738 -9.54 -12.07 28.79
N TRP A 739 -10.20 -11.58 29.83
CA TRP A 739 -10.20 -12.25 31.12
C TRP A 739 -11.03 -13.53 30.99
N THR A 740 -10.37 -14.67 30.80
CA THR A 740 -11.00 -15.99 30.79
C THR A 740 -11.34 -16.49 32.20
N HIS A 741 -10.97 -15.71 33.23
CA HIS A 741 -11.14 -16.01 34.65
C HIS A 741 -11.48 -14.72 35.41
N PHE A 742 -12.19 -14.83 36.55
CA PHE A 742 -12.41 -13.68 37.43
C PHE A 742 -11.08 -13.11 37.91
N PRO A 743 -10.95 -11.77 38.00
CA PRO A 743 -9.73 -11.14 38.48
C PRO A 743 -9.46 -11.51 39.94
N SER A 744 -8.17 -11.53 40.29
CA SER A 744 -7.72 -11.85 41.65
C SER A 744 -8.04 -10.71 42.62
N ASP A 745 -8.10 -9.48 42.12
CA ASP A 745 -8.59 -8.31 42.83
C ASP A 745 -10.04 -8.00 42.40
N PRO A 746 -11.03 -8.03 43.32
CA PRO A 746 -12.41 -7.68 43.00
C PRO A 746 -12.57 -6.25 42.45
N HIS A 747 -11.68 -5.31 42.76
CA HIS A 747 -11.76 -3.94 42.24
C HIS A 747 -11.45 -3.83 40.75
N GLU A 748 -10.67 -4.76 40.19
CA GLU A 748 -10.43 -4.84 38.74
C GLU A 748 -11.71 -5.19 37.97
N LEU A 749 -12.66 -5.88 38.62
CA LEU A 749 -13.93 -6.26 38.00
C LEU A 749 -14.81 -5.04 37.67
N THR A 750 -14.68 -3.93 38.39
CA THR A 750 -15.35 -2.66 38.08
C THR A 750 -14.92 -2.11 36.72
N GLY A 751 -13.62 -2.16 36.42
CA GLY A 751 -13.09 -1.73 35.12
C GLY A 751 -13.54 -2.64 33.97
N VAL A 752 -13.69 -3.93 34.25
CA VAL A 752 -14.17 -4.94 33.27
C VAL A 752 -15.67 -4.80 32.99
N LEU A 753 -16.49 -4.58 34.03
CA LEU A 753 -17.94 -4.51 33.89
C LEU A 753 -18.47 -3.11 33.56
N GLY A 754 -17.63 -2.08 33.69
CA GLY A 754 -18.02 -0.68 33.47
C GLY A 754 -19.08 -0.17 34.47
N VAL A 755 -19.28 -0.86 35.60
CA VAL A 755 -20.24 -0.51 36.66
C VAL A 755 -19.60 -0.63 38.03
N ASP A 756 -19.87 0.34 38.91
CA ASP A 756 -19.40 0.31 40.30
C ASP A 756 -20.21 -0.68 41.16
N PRO A 757 -19.58 -1.40 42.10
CA PRO A 757 -20.27 -2.32 42.98
C PRO A 757 -21.00 -1.59 44.11
N VAL A 758 -22.12 -2.16 44.53
CA VAL A 758 -22.73 -1.85 45.81
C VAL A 758 -21.96 -2.58 46.91
N ILE A 759 -21.31 -1.81 47.79
CA ILE A 759 -20.51 -2.34 48.90
C ILE A 759 -21.38 -2.46 50.15
N SER A 760 -21.35 -3.62 50.80
CA SER A 760 -22.03 -3.85 52.08
C SER A 760 -21.21 -4.76 52.99
N ALA A 761 -21.48 -4.72 54.30
CA ALA A 761 -20.84 -5.61 55.27
C ALA A 761 -21.91 -6.38 56.05
N THR A 762 -21.66 -7.67 56.32
CA THR A 762 -22.56 -8.47 57.18
C THR A 762 -22.28 -8.21 58.66
N LYS A 763 -23.21 -8.59 59.54
CA LYS A 763 -23.05 -8.50 61.01
C LYS A 763 -21.81 -9.24 61.55
N HIS A 764 -21.24 -10.15 60.77
CA HIS A 764 -20.04 -10.91 61.13
C HIS A 764 -18.75 -10.37 60.50
N GLY A 765 -18.78 -9.18 59.87
CA GLY A 765 -17.59 -8.53 59.30
C GLY A 765 -17.18 -9.00 57.90
N THR A 766 -18.01 -9.82 57.22
CA THR A 766 -17.78 -10.20 55.82
C THR A 766 -18.07 -9.01 54.90
N LEU A 767 -17.09 -8.59 54.10
CA LEU A 767 -17.27 -7.56 53.07
C LEU A 767 -17.93 -8.18 51.84
N ARG A 768 -18.93 -7.50 51.28
CA ARG A 768 -19.66 -7.90 50.09
C ARG A 768 -19.61 -6.79 49.05
N LEU A 769 -19.16 -7.12 47.86
CA LEU A 769 -19.29 -6.27 46.67
C LEU A 769 -20.31 -6.91 45.72
N LEU A 770 -21.29 -6.14 45.25
CA LEU A 770 -22.33 -6.60 44.33
C LEU A 770 -22.34 -5.72 43.07
N TRP A 771 -22.03 -6.31 41.93
CA TRP A 771 -22.15 -5.68 40.61
C TRP A 771 -23.44 -6.13 39.91
N GLU A 772 -24.13 -5.19 39.28
CA GLU A 772 -25.30 -5.42 38.42
C GLU A 772 -25.01 -4.88 37.02
N PRO A 773 -24.23 -5.60 36.18
CA PRO A 773 -23.87 -5.11 34.84
C PRO A 773 -25.07 -4.94 33.91
N ASN A 774 -26.18 -5.64 34.21
CA ASN A 774 -27.46 -5.46 33.53
C ASN A 774 -28.63 -5.93 34.42
N SER A 775 -29.85 -5.80 33.92
CA SER A 775 -31.10 -6.05 34.66
C SER A 775 -31.30 -7.52 35.09
N ASN A 776 -30.55 -8.47 34.55
CA ASN A 776 -30.77 -9.91 34.74
C ASN A 776 -29.61 -10.65 35.41
N THR A 777 -28.48 -9.96 35.63
CA THR A 777 -27.27 -10.58 36.18
C THR A 777 -26.75 -9.81 37.38
N ARG A 778 -26.35 -10.57 38.39
CA ARG A 778 -25.70 -10.11 39.60
C ARG A 778 -24.41 -10.87 39.78
N ILE A 779 -23.32 -10.15 39.98
CA ILE A 779 -22.04 -10.74 40.36
C ILE A 779 -21.74 -10.28 41.77
N ARG A 780 -21.47 -11.22 42.68
CA ARG A 780 -21.19 -10.93 44.07
C ARG A 780 -19.83 -11.48 44.47
N PHE A 781 -19.03 -10.67 45.14
CA PHE A 781 -17.83 -11.10 45.86
C PHE A 781 -18.08 -11.05 47.36
N GLU A 782 -17.71 -12.09 48.11
CA GLU A 782 -17.77 -12.11 49.57
C GLU A 782 -16.39 -12.48 50.17
N SER A 783 -15.82 -11.66 51.06
CA SER A 783 -14.58 -11.98 51.80
C SER A 783 -14.84 -12.11 53.30
N HIS A 784 -14.35 -13.19 53.94
CA HIS A 784 -14.67 -13.52 55.33
C HIS A 784 -13.57 -13.02 56.30
N PRO A 785 -13.91 -12.65 57.55
CA PRO A 785 -12.91 -12.24 58.54
C PRO A 785 -12.02 -13.44 58.92
N GLY A 786 -10.71 -13.28 58.74
CA GLY A 786 -9.71 -14.34 58.95
C GLY A 786 -8.97 -14.74 57.68
N ASP A 787 -9.45 -14.33 56.51
CA ASP A 787 -8.64 -14.32 55.29
C ASP A 787 -7.55 -13.26 55.46
N SER A 788 -6.28 -13.68 55.46
CA SER A 788 -5.14 -12.78 55.65
C SER A 788 -4.91 -11.94 54.39
N GLY A 789 -5.66 -10.84 54.28
CA GLY A 789 -5.64 -9.92 53.13
C GLY A 789 -6.60 -10.36 52.01
N PRO A 790 -6.83 -9.51 50.98
CA PRO A 790 -7.70 -9.82 49.83
C PRO A 790 -7.23 -11.01 48.99
N HIS A 791 -6.11 -11.66 49.35
CA HIS A 791 -5.51 -12.78 48.63
C HIS A 791 -5.21 -13.94 49.58
N ASN A 792 -6.19 -14.82 49.78
CA ASN A 792 -5.93 -16.15 50.32
C ASN A 792 -5.74 -17.13 49.15
N PRO A 793 -4.51 -17.57 48.83
CA PRO A 793 -4.23 -18.44 47.68
C PRO A 793 -4.81 -19.86 47.80
N ARG A 794 -5.49 -20.21 48.91
CA ARG A 794 -6.17 -21.51 49.07
C ARG A 794 -7.52 -21.61 48.36
N HIS A 795 -8.17 -20.50 48.01
CA HIS A 795 -9.50 -20.49 47.39
C HIS A 795 -9.48 -19.72 46.07
N HIS A 796 -8.76 -20.23 45.06
CA HIS A 796 -8.93 -19.75 43.68
C HIS A 796 -10.40 -19.94 43.24
N GLY A 797 -11.17 -18.86 43.20
CA GLY A 797 -12.48 -18.79 42.53
C GLY A 797 -13.73 -19.16 43.33
N GLU A 798 -13.71 -19.27 44.67
CA GLU A 798 -14.93 -19.58 45.46
C GLU A 798 -15.61 -18.36 46.09
N HIS A 799 -15.00 -17.17 46.03
CA HIS A 799 -15.56 -15.93 46.59
C HIS A 799 -16.51 -15.19 45.65
N PHE A 800 -16.41 -15.44 44.33
CA PHE A 800 -17.31 -14.87 43.32
C PHE A 800 -18.53 -15.76 43.09
N HIS A 801 -19.70 -15.15 43.09
CA HIS A 801 -20.98 -15.80 42.86
C HIS A 801 -21.72 -15.03 41.77
N ILE A 802 -21.98 -15.69 40.64
CA ILE A 802 -22.85 -15.14 39.59
C ILE A 802 -24.25 -15.67 39.82
N GLU A 803 -25.21 -14.77 39.91
CA GLU A 803 -26.65 -15.06 39.93
C GLU A 803 -27.25 -14.50 38.64
N VAL A 804 -28.03 -15.33 37.94
CA VAL A 804 -28.77 -14.94 36.73
C VAL A 804 -30.25 -15.25 36.93
N LYS A 805 -31.13 -14.36 36.46
CA LYS A 805 -32.59 -14.57 36.46
C LYS A 805 -33.18 -14.48 35.04
N PRO A 806 -34.37 -15.08 34.80
CA PRO A 806 -35.12 -14.86 33.55
C PRO A 806 -35.42 -13.38 33.31
N HIS A 807 -35.35 -12.95 32.05
CA HIS A 807 -35.52 -11.55 31.62
C HIS A 807 -36.89 -10.95 32.02
N LEU A 808 -37.92 -11.79 32.14
CA LEU A 808 -39.30 -11.36 32.40
C LEU A 808 -39.65 -11.22 33.89
N LEU A 809 -38.76 -11.61 34.81
CA LEU A 809 -39.02 -11.57 36.25
C LEU A 809 -38.20 -10.49 36.94
N SER A 810 -38.75 -9.84 37.97
CA SER A 810 -37.94 -9.08 38.93
C SER A 810 -37.11 -10.01 39.81
N TRP A 811 -36.02 -9.51 40.42
CA TRP A 811 -35.22 -10.29 41.37
C TRP A 811 -36.01 -10.84 42.56
N GLY A 812 -37.04 -10.11 43.02
CA GLY A 812 -37.94 -10.57 44.07
C GLY A 812 -38.83 -11.73 43.62
N GLN A 813 -39.38 -11.65 42.41
CA GLN A 813 -40.18 -12.73 41.81
C GLN A 813 -39.31 -13.97 41.53
N ALA A 814 -38.16 -13.81 40.87
CA ALA A 814 -37.24 -14.92 40.57
C ALA A 814 -36.80 -15.65 41.85
N LYS A 815 -36.53 -14.91 42.94
CA LYS A 815 -36.22 -15.51 44.25
C LYS A 815 -37.39 -16.28 44.85
N LYS A 816 -38.62 -15.77 44.73
CA LYS A 816 -39.84 -16.43 45.24
C LYS A 816 -40.17 -17.70 44.45
N HIS A 817 -39.95 -17.69 43.14
CA HIS A 817 -40.17 -18.82 42.23
C HIS A 817 -38.99 -19.81 42.19
N LYS A 818 -37.88 -19.52 42.88
CA LYS A 818 -36.63 -20.31 42.86
C LYS A 818 -36.01 -20.45 41.46
N GLU A 819 -36.16 -19.43 40.62
CA GLU A 819 -35.66 -19.39 39.24
C GLU A 819 -34.34 -18.59 39.10
N ILE A 820 -33.60 -18.44 40.19
CA ILE A 820 -32.25 -17.84 40.15
C ILE A 820 -31.24 -18.96 39.93
N THR A 821 -30.51 -18.88 38.83
CA THR A 821 -29.42 -19.80 38.52
C THR A 821 -28.12 -19.25 39.11
N LYS A 822 -27.44 -20.07 39.93
CA LYS A 822 -26.09 -19.76 40.43
C LYS A 822 -25.04 -20.42 39.55
N VAL A 823 -24.20 -19.62 38.93
CA VAL A 823 -23.10 -20.10 38.08
C VAL A 823 -21.81 -20.06 38.89
N LYS A 824 -21.13 -21.21 39.02
CA LYS A 824 -19.80 -21.26 39.65
C LYS A 824 -18.77 -20.63 38.70
N PRO A 825 -17.81 -19.84 39.19
CA PRO A 825 -16.79 -19.19 38.35
C PRO A 825 -16.07 -20.11 37.37
N LYS A 826 -15.71 -21.32 37.80
CA LYS A 826 -15.06 -22.36 36.96
C LYS A 826 -15.95 -23.01 35.90
N ASN A 827 -17.26 -22.78 35.96
CA ASN A 827 -18.25 -23.35 35.04
C ASN A 827 -18.94 -22.27 34.19
N TYR A 828 -18.47 -21.02 34.24
CA TYR A 828 -19.03 -19.91 33.48
C TYR A 828 -18.75 -20.08 31.99
N LYS A 829 -19.79 -19.98 31.16
CA LYS A 829 -19.67 -19.95 29.69
C LYS A 829 -20.12 -18.60 29.15
N LEU A 830 -19.47 -18.12 28.09
CA LEU A 830 -19.87 -16.91 27.38
C LEU A 830 -21.35 -17.07 26.94
N GLY A 831 -22.20 -16.08 27.29
CA GLY A 831 -23.66 -16.12 27.06
C GLY A 831 -24.53 -16.29 28.30
N ASP A 832 -23.95 -16.55 29.48
CA ASP A 832 -24.67 -16.67 30.77
C ASP A 832 -25.08 -15.29 31.38
N GLY A 833 -25.66 -14.41 30.57
CA GLY A 833 -26.41 -13.24 31.05
C GLY A 833 -25.63 -11.97 31.40
N SER A 834 -24.30 -11.88 31.21
CA SER A 834 -23.50 -10.67 31.52
C SER A 834 -23.67 -9.49 30.54
N GLY A 835 -24.44 -9.66 29.47
CA GLY A 835 -24.63 -8.62 28.44
C GLY A 835 -23.67 -8.72 27.26
N PHE A 836 -22.81 -9.74 27.19
CA PHE A 836 -22.08 -10.10 25.98
C PHE A 836 -22.93 -11.06 25.15
N THR A 837 -23.24 -10.69 23.90
CA THR A 837 -24.13 -11.47 23.02
C THR A 837 -23.37 -12.56 22.26
N SER A 838 -24.03 -13.69 22.00
CA SER A 838 -23.52 -14.70 21.07
C SER A 838 -23.63 -14.14 19.64
N GLY A 839 -22.50 -13.84 19.01
CA GLY A 839 -22.44 -13.31 17.64
C GLY A 839 -21.58 -12.06 17.45
N GLU A 840 -21.14 -11.41 18.54
CA GLU A 840 -20.09 -10.39 18.47
C GLU A 840 -18.72 -11.07 18.41
N LYS A 841 -17.91 -10.73 17.41
CA LYS A 841 -16.54 -11.24 17.27
C LYS A 841 -15.68 -10.75 18.46
N HIS A 842 -15.34 -11.65 19.36
CA HIS A 842 -14.21 -11.45 20.27
C HIS A 842 -13.27 -12.66 20.26
N PRO A 843 -11.95 -12.42 20.27
CA PRO A 843 -10.93 -13.42 19.93
C PRO A 843 -10.70 -14.37 21.09
N GLY A 844 -10.90 -15.68 20.86
CA GLY A 844 -10.73 -16.69 21.90
C GLY A 844 -11.47 -18.01 21.71
N THR A 845 -11.84 -18.37 20.49
CA THR A 845 -11.90 -19.74 19.92
C THR A 845 -11.86 -19.60 18.42
#